data_AF-A0A4Q4Z902-F1
#
_entry.id   AF-A0A4Q4Z902-F1
#
_cell.length_a   1.000
_cell.length_b   1.000
_cell.length_c   1.000
_cell.angle_alpha   90.00
_cell.angle_beta   90.00
_cell.angle_gamma   90.00
#
_symmetry.space_group_name_H-M   'P 1'
#
loop_
_entity.id
_entity.type
_entity.pdbx_description
1 polymer ?
#
loop_
_entity_poly.entity_id
_entity_poly.type
_entity_poly.pdbx_seq_one_letter_code
_entity_poly.pdbx_strand_id
1 'polypeptide(L)'
;MSRTPHSSRGRGGSGDFGAPAHRTTTENWWKIYLFRGMVNDVRRRAPYYWSDWRDAWDYRVVPATIYIILPALAFSLDMFTKTDMQYGVNEVLLSSVLGAVVFAILACQPLVIVGVTGPITVFNYTVYDIMMPTGTNYLAFMCWIGLWSLVFHWILAITNSCNWLKYVTRFPCDIFGFYVAFIYLQKGIQVLEILGDGSPFYLSIMIALLVFMVAYVCGELGESPLFKHPVRVFLKDYGTPLTVIFFTGFVHIGRMREVQLETLPTGASFFPTRERSWFIHFWDIPVGDIFIAIPFAILLTILFYFDHNVSSLIAQGTEFPLRKPAGFHWDIFLLGLTTGVAGLLGLPFPNGLIPQAPFHTESLCVTKAEVDTDESGESKGHYTFKATHVVEQRVSNLAQGLLTLGTMSGPLLVVLHLIPQAVLAGLFFIMGYQALEANGITVKILFLCRDEALTPPGHPLLRIRRRGALWAFVAVELLGFGATFAITQTVAAVGFPVFILALIPVRALLLPCWFTPEELAALDAPTASPFTMESAGGSYGGSADDNVNALNSDRAAAGSGSDTDGPAANTSGCEKTEGKSQEDLAERGEGGPHSARNLEVEQAGVSRRGHSNRRITATPCLSIREATARQDSIIRLHPKVQSLLKREAAETEGSTAYAKNFMQKYDIPTANYQAFTNYDDAQRYLKTVDGARVVIKVDGLAAGKGVILPTSQAKAQQALREIMVDKKFGPAGQSVVIEECLQGDEISLLTFSDGKTFKSLPPAQDHKRILDGNKGPNTGGMGVYSPLPFVTPEQIQEIESVIIQPSFNGFRAEGRPITGMLFTGIMMTARGPKVLEYNAVKRQKCGY
;
A
#
# COMPACT_ATOMS: atom_id res chain seq x y z
N MET A 1 79.10 -6.91 -38.07
CA MET A 1 79.21 -6.06 -39.29
C MET A 1 77.93 -5.24 -39.40
N SER A 2 77.80 -4.09 -38.74
CA SER A 2 78.22 -2.76 -39.24
C SER A 2 77.71 -2.42 -40.65
N ARG A 3 76.61 -1.65 -40.75
CA ARG A 3 76.51 -0.35 -41.44
C ARG A 3 75.06 -0.02 -41.85
N THR A 4 74.54 1.04 -41.24
CA THR A 4 73.54 2.00 -41.74
C THR A 4 74.13 2.80 -42.95
N PRO A 5 73.46 3.84 -43.49
CA PRO A 5 72.13 3.93 -44.13
C PRO A 5 72.22 4.61 -45.53
N HIS A 6 71.15 4.66 -46.33
CA HIS A 6 70.91 5.83 -47.20
C HIS A 6 69.45 5.97 -47.66
N SER A 7 69.02 7.23 -47.62
CA SER A 7 67.72 7.81 -47.95
C SER A 7 67.59 8.22 -49.42
N SER A 8 66.37 8.24 -49.95
CA SER A 8 65.96 9.24 -50.94
C SER A 8 64.49 9.65 -50.73
N ARG A 9 64.30 10.96 -50.57
CA ARG A 9 63.06 11.70 -50.30
C ARG A 9 62.11 11.71 -51.51
N GLY A 10 60.81 11.65 -51.24
CA GLY A 10 59.74 12.25 -52.06
C GLY A 10 58.75 12.97 -51.12
N ARG A 11 58.51 14.26 -51.36
CA ARG A 11 57.72 15.19 -50.53
C ARG A 11 56.23 15.16 -50.90
N GLY A 12 55.38 15.45 -49.90
CA GLY A 12 54.00 15.92 -50.01
C GLY A 12 53.02 14.98 -49.28
N GLY A 13 52.26 15.32 -48.24
CA GLY A 13 51.96 16.61 -47.63
C GLY A 13 50.45 16.76 -47.42
N SER A 14 49.88 16.04 -46.44
CA SER A 14 48.59 16.29 -45.74
C SER A 14 48.33 15.05 -44.88
N GLY A 15 48.44 15.05 -43.55
CA GLY A 15 47.81 15.98 -42.63
C GLY A 15 46.50 15.36 -42.11
N ASP A 16 46.56 14.13 -41.58
CA ASP A 16 45.41 13.50 -40.91
C ASP A 16 45.78 13.28 -39.44
N PHE A 17 45.12 14.07 -38.57
CA PHE A 17 45.26 14.00 -37.13
C PHE A 17 44.58 12.73 -36.64
N GLY A 18 45.37 11.66 -36.46
CA GLY A 18 44.93 10.46 -35.75
C GLY A 18 44.53 10.81 -34.32
N ALA A 19 43.22 10.77 -34.03
CA ALA A 19 42.70 10.84 -32.68
C ALA A 19 43.27 9.67 -31.84
N PRO A 20 43.64 9.88 -30.57
CA PRO A 20 44.22 8.82 -29.76
C PRO A 20 43.15 7.76 -29.47
N ALA A 21 43.45 6.52 -29.81
CA ALA A 21 42.65 5.37 -29.40
C ALA A 21 42.57 5.33 -27.86
N HIS A 22 41.40 5.66 -27.32
CA HIS A 22 41.10 5.47 -25.90
C HIS A 22 41.11 3.96 -25.62
N ARG A 23 42.24 3.45 -25.13
CA ARG A 23 42.30 2.17 -24.42
C ARG A 23 41.38 2.28 -23.20
N THR A 24 40.20 1.69 -23.27
CA THR A 24 39.33 1.45 -22.11
C THR A 24 39.98 0.36 -21.26
N THR A 25 40.90 0.77 -20.38
CA THR A 25 41.32 -0.08 -19.27
C THR A 25 40.07 -0.40 -18.45
N THR A 26 39.68 -1.68 -18.40
CA THR A 26 38.66 -2.19 -17.48
C THR A 26 39.12 -1.88 -16.05
N GLU A 27 38.62 -0.79 -15.47
CA GLU A 27 38.99 -0.38 -14.12
C GLU A 27 38.47 -1.43 -13.12
N ASN A 28 39.36 -1.97 -12.29
CA ASN A 28 39.02 -2.92 -11.24
C ASN A 28 37.96 -2.34 -10.30
N TRP A 29 36.95 -3.15 -9.97
CA TRP A 29 35.78 -2.79 -9.15
C TRP A 29 36.07 -2.23 -7.75
N TRP A 30 37.29 -2.38 -7.25
CA TRP A 30 37.75 -1.87 -5.96
C TRP A 30 38.30 -0.43 -5.99
N LYS A 31 38.49 0.18 -7.18
CA LYS A 31 38.95 1.57 -7.27
C LYS A 31 37.77 2.53 -7.05
N ILE A 32 37.59 2.92 -5.80
CA ILE A 32 36.57 3.89 -5.38
C ILE A 32 37.02 5.30 -5.82
N TYR A 33 36.37 5.85 -6.84
CA TYR A 33 36.44 7.29 -7.12
C TYR A 33 35.19 7.95 -6.54
N LEU A 34 35.37 8.67 -5.44
CA LEU A 34 34.28 9.38 -4.77
C LEU A 34 33.55 10.31 -5.76
N PHE A 35 32.22 10.33 -5.72
CA PHE A 35 31.31 11.18 -6.50
C PHE A 35 31.30 11.01 -8.04
N ARG A 36 32.22 10.25 -8.63
CA ARG A 36 32.31 10.11 -10.10
C ARG A 36 31.05 9.49 -10.72
N GLY A 37 30.46 8.48 -10.06
CA GLY A 37 29.22 7.82 -10.51
C GLY A 37 28.02 8.75 -10.55
N MET A 38 27.74 9.46 -9.44
CA MET A 38 26.62 10.40 -9.34
C MET A 38 26.73 11.55 -10.35
N VAL A 39 27.92 12.13 -10.53
CA VAL A 39 28.13 13.23 -11.48
C VAL A 39 27.93 12.76 -12.92
N ASN A 40 28.34 11.52 -13.24
CA ASN A 40 28.12 10.94 -14.57
C ASN A 40 26.63 10.71 -14.85
N ASP A 41 25.88 10.18 -13.88
CA ASP A 41 24.44 9.93 -14.01
C ASP A 41 23.67 11.22 -14.26
N VAL A 42 23.93 12.25 -13.45
CA VAL A 42 23.30 13.58 -13.61
C VAL A 42 23.70 14.21 -14.95
N ARG A 43 24.96 14.12 -15.35
CA ARG A 43 25.44 14.68 -16.63
C ARG A 43 24.81 14.00 -17.85
N ARG A 44 24.56 12.68 -17.79
CA ARG A 44 23.89 11.91 -18.85
C ARG A 44 22.41 12.26 -18.96
N ARG A 45 21.72 12.50 -17.84
CA ARG A 45 20.25 12.75 -17.83
C ARG A 45 19.87 14.23 -17.97
N ALA A 46 20.68 15.16 -17.50
CA ALA A 46 20.41 16.61 -17.55
C ALA A 46 19.86 17.15 -18.89
N PRO A 47 20.40 16.78 -20.08
CA PRO A 47 19.89 17.30 -21.35
C PRO A 47 18.47 16.82 -21.69
N TYR A 48 18.06 15.66 -21.18
CA TYR A 48 16.73 15.07 -21.45
C TYR A 48 15.65 15.54 -20.47
N TYR A 49 16.02 16.28 -19.41
CA TYR A 49 15.07 16.68 -18.37
C TYR A 49 13.87 17.46 -18.94
N TRP A 50 14.12 18.40 -19.85
CA TRP A 50 13.05 19.21 -20.43
C TRP A 50 12.22 18.46 -21.49
N SER A 51 12.80 17.47 -22.18
CA SER A 51 12.03 16.60 -23.09
C SER A 51 11.04 15.72 -22.32
N ASP A 52 11.40 15.22 -21.13
CA ASP A 52 10.51 14.36 -20.31
C ASP A 52 9.15 15.02 -19.98
N TRP A 53 9.09 16.35 -19.93
CA TRP A 53 7.84 17.11 -19.69
C TRP A 53 7.02 17.34 -20.96
N ARG A 54 7.68 17.44 -22.12
CA ARG A 54 7.00 17.60 -23.42
C ARG A 54 6.46 16.27 -23.94
N ASP A 55 7.21 15.21 -23.74
CA ASP A 55 6.84 13.84 -24.15
C ASP A 55 5.63 13.31 -23.37
N ALA A 56 5.27 13.94 -22.24
CA ALA A 56 4.15 13.56 -21.40
C ALA A 56 2.76 13.86 -21.99
N TRP A 57 2.66 14.61 -23.09
CA TRP A 57 1.37 14.97 -23.69
C TRP A 57 0.82 13.87 -24.60
N ASP A 58 0.57 12.69 -24.01
CA ASP A 58 -0.03 11.53 -24.65
C ASP A 58 -1.24 11.05 -23.82
N TYR A 59 -2.29 10.55 -24.49
CA TYR A 59 -3.49 10.05 -23.81
C TYR A 59 -3.19 8.85 -22.89
N ARG A 60 -2.13 8.08 -23.18
CA ARG A 60 -1.71 6.90 -22.42
C ARG A 60 -1.24 7.23 -21.00
N VAL A 61 -0.86 8.47 -20.74
CA VAL A 61 -0.44 8.93 -19.41
C VAL A 61 -1.61 8.94 -18.43
N VAL A 62 -2.85 9.16 -18.90
CA VAL A 62 -4.03 9.22 -18.02
C VAL A 62 -4.35 7.86 -17.38
N PRO A 63 -4.51 6.75 -18.13
CA PRO A 63 -4.74 5.45 -17.52
C PRO A 63 -3.61 5.02 -16.58
N ALA A 64 -2.36 5.26 -16.99
CA ALA A 64 -1.17 4.96 -16.20
C ALA A 64 -1.25 5.59 -14.79
N THR A 65 -1.72 6.84 -14.66
CA THR A 65 -1.83 7.52 -13.36
C THR A 65 -2.85 6.92 -12.39
N ILE A 66 -3.95 6.34 -12.90
CA ILE A 66 -5.08 5.89 -12.06
C ILE A 66 -4.80 4.50 -11.47
N TYR A 67 -4.17 3.61 -12.24
CA TYR A 67 -3.94 2.22 -11.86
C TYR A 67 -3.10 2.08 -10.57
N ILE A 68 -2.19 3.03 -10.32
CA ILE A 68 -1.10 2.90 -9.35
C ILE A 68 -1.52 3.23 -7.89
N ILE A 69 -2.64 3.93 -7.66
CA ILE A 69 -3.05 4.36 -6.31
C ILE A 69 -3.57 3.19 -5.45
N LEU A 70 -4.15 2.19 -6.09
CA LEU A 70 -4.90 1.11 -5.43
C LEU A 70 -4.08 0.19 -4.50
N PRO A 71 -2.83 -0.20 -4.83
CA PRO A 71 -2.10 -1.16 -4.01
C PRO A 71 -1.55 -0.55 -2.71
N ALA A 72 -1.25 0.76 -2.69
CA ALA A 72 -0.80 1.47 -1.49
C ALA A 72 -1.86 1.41 -0.37
N LEU A 73 -3.15 1.53 -0.75
CA LEU A 73 -4.28 1.41 0.18
C LEU A 73 -4.36 0.01 0.78
N ALA A 74 -4.12 -1.01 -0.03
CA ALA A 74 -4.23 -2.39 0.37
C ALA A 74 -3.16 -2.77 1.42
N PHE A 75 -1.91 -2.32 1.24
CA PHE A 75 -0.85 -2.50 2.25
C PHE A 75 -1.05 -1.67 3.51
N SER A 76 -1.73 -0.52 3.41
CA SER A 76 -1.98 0.32 4.57
C SER A 76 -2.85 -0.37 5.62
N LEU A 77 -3.81 -1.20 5.19
CA LEU A 77 -4.69 -1.94 6.10
C LEU A 77 -3.94 -3.03 6.88
N ASP A 78 -3.09 -3.79 6.19
CA ASP A 78 -2.28 -4.84 6.81
C ASP A 78 -1.32 -4.25 7.85
N MET A 79 -0.65 -3.15 7.50
CA MET A 79 0.24 -2.47 8.45
C MET A 79 -0.52 -1.84 9.62
N PHE A 80 -1.71 -1.27 9.38
CA PHE A 80 -2.54 -0.66 10.42
C PHE A 80 -2.97 -1.67 11.49
N THR A 81 -3.41 -2.86 11.07
CA THR A 81 -3.84 -3.91 12.00
C THR A 81 -2.67 -4.54 12.76
N LYS A 82 -1.52 -4.72 12.12
CA LYS A 82 -0.33 -5.35 12.73
C LYS A 82 0.51 -4.43 13.61
N THR A 83 0.42 -3.11 13.45
CA THR A 83 1.21 -2.14 14.22
C THR A 83 0.40 -1.41 15.31
N ASP A 84 -0.73 -1.98 15.75
CA ASP A 84 -1.62 -1.37 16.75
C ASP A 84 -1.96 0.10 16.46
N MET A 85 -2.30 0.38 15.19
CA MET A 85 -2.65 1.73 14.72
C MET A 85 -1.53 2.78 14.80
N GLN A 86 -0.25 2.38 14.89
CA GLN A 86 0.90 3.31 14.83
C GLN A 86 1.07 3.92 13.44
N TYR A 87 0.90 3.11 12.39
CA TYR A 87 0.83 3.57 11.00
C TYR A 87 -0.57 3.33 10.46
N GLY A 88 -1.26 4.38 10.03
CA GLY A 88 -2.55 4.26 9.35
C GLY A 88 -2.51 4.60 7.87
N VAL A 89 -3.71 4.74 7.30
CA VAL A 89 -3.91 5.02 5.89
C VAL A 89 -3.27 6.37 5.51
N ASN A 90 -3.40 7.38 6.37
CA ASN A 90 -2.84 8.71 6.12
C ASN A 90 -1.30 8.70 6.04
N GLU A 91 -0.63 7.95 6.92
CA GLU A 91 0.84 7.83 6.91
C GLU A 91 1.33 7.13 5.63
N VAL A 92 0.64 6.07 5.19
CA VAL A 92 1.00 5.33 3.96
C VAL A 92 0.76 6.15 2.70
N LEU A 93 -0.37 6.86 2.64
CA LEU A 93 -0.67 7.77 1.54
C LEU A 93 0.35 8.89 1.48
N LEU A 94 0.66 9.54 2.61
CA LEU A 94 1.63 10.64 2.65
C LEU A 94 3.05 10.16 2.32
N SER A 95 3.43 8.96 2.75
CA SER A 95 4.70 8.32 2.35
C SER A 95 4.77 8.12 0.83
N SER A 96 3.69 7.62 0.23
CA SER A 96 3.61 7.40 -1.22
C SER A 96 3.64 8.71 -2.00
N VAL A 97 3.00 9.78 -1.49
CA VAL A 97 3.08 11.14 -2.05
C VAL A 97 4.51 11.67 -2.00
N LEU A 98 5.18 11.53 -0.84
CA LEU A 98 6.56 11.97 -0.67
C LEU A 98 7.50 11.26 -1.67
N GLY A 99 7.37 9.93 -1.80
CA GLY A 99 8.13 9.15 -2.77
C GLY A 99 7.86 9.59 -4.21
N ALA A 100 6.59 9.63 -4.62
CA ALA A 100 6.19 9.94 -5.99
C ALA A 100 6.60 11.36 -6.43
N VAL A 101 6.38 12.38 -5.60
CA VAL A 101 6.72 13.78 -5.95
C VAL A 101 8.23 13.98 -6.01
N VAL A 102 8.97 13.47 -5.04
CA VAL A 102 10.43 13.66 -4.99
C VAL A 102 11.10 12.93 -6.14
N PHE A 103 10.71 11.68 -6.42
CA PHE A 103 11.28 10.92 -7.54
C PHE A 103 10.84 11.45 -8.90
N ALA A 104 9.61 11.94 -9.07
CA ALA A 104 9.19 12.53 -10.33
C ALA A 104 10.02 13.77 -10.70
N ILE A 105 10.35 14.62 -9.72
CA ILE A 105 11.08 15.88 -9.95
C ILE A 105 12.59 15.64 -10.01
N LEU A 106 13.16 14.84 -9.12
CA LEU A 106 14.61 14.78 -8.91
C LEU A 106 15.26 13.48 -9.40
N ALA A 107 14.52 12.40 -9.69
CA ALA A 107 15.16 11.14 -10.09
C ALA A 107 15.72 11.19 -11.51
N CYS A 108 16.79 10.44 -11.75
CA CYS A 108 17.33 10.16 -13.07
C CYS A 108 16.41 9.22 -13.85
N GLN A 109 15.78 8.24 -13.20
CA GLN A 109 14.79 7.37 -13.83
C GLN A 109 13.36 7.62 -13.31
N PRO A 110 12.56 8.42 -14.02
CA PRO A 110 11.20 8.73 -13.59
C PRO A 110 10.17 7.63 -13.89
N LEU A 111 10.54 6.55 -14.58
CA LEU A 111 9.64 5.42 -14.81
C LEU A 111 9.43 4.56 -13.56
N VAL A 112 10.38 4.58 -12.62
CA VAL A 112 10.31 3.82 -11.38
C VAL A 112 9.30 4.48 -10.45
N ILE A 113 8.32 3.69 -10.00
CA ILE A 113 7.31 4.14 -9.05
C ILE A 113 7.81 3.79 -7.65
N VAL A 114 7.73 4.76 -6.75
CA VAL A 114 8.14 4.60 -5.35
C VAL A 114 6.92 4.68 -4.46
N GLY A 115 6.76 3.72 -3.54
CA GLY A 115 5.65 3.63 -2.60
C GLY A 115 5.93 2.61 -1.50
N VAL A 116 4.91 2.28 -0.71
CA VAL A 116 5.03 1.26 0.35
C VAL A 116 4.80 -0.14 -0.25
N THR A 117 5.74 -1.05 -0.01
CA THR A 117 5.69 -2.44 -0.51
C THR A 117 5.36 -3.47 0.58
N GLY A 118 5.01 -4.69 0.16
CA GLY A 118 4.82 -5.82 1.07
C GLY A 118 6.03 -6.07 1.98
N PRO A 119 7.28 -6.13 1.48
CA PRO A 119 8.43 -6.43 2.31
C PRO A 119 8.76 -5.34 3.35
N ILE A 120 8.51 -4.06 3.05
CA ILE A 120 8.63 -3.00 4.09
C ILE A 120 7.55 -3.14 5.16
N THR A 121 6.34 -3.57 4.79
CA THR A 121 5.29 -3.88 5.78
C THR A 121 5.73 -5.02 6.70
N VAL A 122 6.32 -6.08 6.14
CA VAL A 122 6.91 -7.20 6.92
C VAL A 122 7.99 -6.71 7.87
N PHE A 123 8.90 -5.87 7.38
CA PHE A 123 9.94 -5.27 8.21
C PHE A 123 9.35 -4.45 9.36
N ASN A 124 8.39 -3.56 9.07
CA ASN A 124 7.81 -2.65 10.06
C ASN A 124 7.11 -3.40 11.20
N TYR A 125 6.20 -4.34 10.90
CA TYR A 125 5.52 -5.06 12.00
C TYR A 125 6.46 -6.02 12.73
N THR A 126 7.49 -6.57 12.08
CA THR A 126 8.46 -7.42 12.79
C THR A 126 9.31 -6.58 13.73
N VAL A 127 9.72 -5.37 13.33
CA VAL A 127 10.38 -4.42 14.23
C VAL A 127 9.44 -4.03 15.38
N TYR A 128 8.16 -3.82 15.09
CA TYR A 128 7.15 -3.56 16.10
C TYR A 128 7.07 -4.70 17.13
N ASP A 129 6.95 -5.94 16.69
CA ASP A 129 6.85 -7.13 17.56
C ASP A 129 8.10 -7.31 18.45
N ILE A 130 9.29 -7.00 17.92
CA ILE A 130 10.55 -7.10 18.69
C ILE A 130 10.67 -5.96 19.71
N MET A 131 10.18 -4.75 19.39
CA MET A 131 10.32 -3.55 20.24
C MET A 131 9.14 -3.32 21.20
N MET A 132 7.97 -3.87 20.93
CA MET A 132 6.82 -3.80 21.84
C MET A 132 7.15 -4.23 23.29
N PRO A 133 7.89 -5.33 23.56
CA PRO A 133 8.25 -5.73 24.92
C PRO A 133 9.30 -4.84 25.61
N THR A 134 10.06 -4.01 24.87
CA THR A 134 11.10 -3.15 25.47
C THR A 134 10.52 -1.85 26.07
N GLY A 135 9.28 -1.49 25.71
CA GLY A 135 8.62 -0.26 26.15
C GLY A 135 9.19 1.02 25.52
N THR A 136 10.10 0.90 24.56
CA THR A 136 10.67 2.02 23.80
C THR A 136 9.61 2.62 22.87
N ASN A 137 9.64 3.93 22.65
CA ASN A 137 8.78 4.57 21.65
C ASN A 137 9.12 4.07 20.23
N TYR A 138 8.26 3.20 19.69
CA TYR A 138 8.42 2.59 18.38
C TYR A 138 8.68 3.60 17.26
N LEU A 139 7.92 4.70 17.21
CA LEU A 139 8.05 5.69 16.13
C LEU A 139 9.40 6.41 16.18
N ALA A 140 9.87 6.74 17.38
CA ALA A 140 11.15 7.39 17.57
C ALA A 140 12.31 6.40 17.29
N PHE A 141 12.15 5.12 17.60
CA PHE A 141 13.09 4.06 17.19
C PHE A 141 13.16 3.91 15.66
N MET A 142 12.00 3.90 15.00
CA MET A 142 11.90 3.91 13.53
C MET A 142 12.55 5.15 12.90
N CYS A 143 12.45 6.32 13.54
CA CYS A 143 13.14 7.53 13.09
C CYS A 143 14.67 7.32 13.06
N TRP A 144 15.25 6.71 14.09
CA TRP A 144 16.69 6.40 14.12
C TRP A 144 17.10 5.36 13.07
N ILE A 145 16.27 4.34 12.83
CA ILE A 145 16.48 3.41 11.71
C ILE A 145 16.55 4.18 10.38
N GLY A 146 15.62 5.11 10.16
CA GLY A 146 15.60 5.96 8.95
C GLY A 146 16.81 6.88 8.82
N LEU A 147 17.27 7.50 9.91
CA LEU A 147 18.45 8.38 9.92
C LEU A 147 19.75 7.60 9.66
N TRP A 148 19.93 6.42 10.27
CA TRP A 148 21.07 5.56 9.98
C TRP A 148 21.03 5.04 8.54
N SER A 149 19.84 4.65 8.06
CA SER A 149 19.63 4.22 6.68
C SER A 149 20.00 5.32 5.68
N LEU A 150 19.62 6.58 5.92
CA LEU A 150 20.03 7.75 5.13
C LEU A 150 21.56 7.81 4.97
N VAL A 151 22.29 7.70 6.09
CA VAL A 151 23.75 7.75 6.10
C VAL A 151 24.35 6.59 5.30
N PHE A 152 23.84 5.37 5.48
CA PHE A 152 24.33 4.21 4.74
C PHE A 152 24.04 4.29 3.24
N HIS A 153 22.86 4.75 2.83
CA HIS A 153 22.53 4.98 1.41
C HIS A 153 23.47 6.01 0.76
N TRP A 154 23.77 7.10 1.47
CA TRP A 154 24.72 8.10 0.97
C TRP A 154 26.12 7.54 0.83
N ILE A 155 26.58 6.74 1.80
CA ILE A 155 27.86 6.04 1.70
C ILE A 155 27.86 5.15 0.45
N LEU A 156 26.83 4.31 0.25
CA LEU A 156 26.73 3.41 -0.91
C LEU A 156 26.70 4.16 -2.25
N ALA A 157 25.97 5.28 -2.33
CA ALA A 157 25.89 6.11 -3.53
C ALA A 157 27.25 6.75 -3.87
N ILE A 158 27.99 7.23 -2.85
CA ILE A 158 29.30 7.87 -3.02
C ILE A 158 30.39 6.83 -3.37
N THR A 159 30.31 5.61 -2.81
CA THR A 159 31.31 4.55 -3.03
C THR A 159 31.14 3.80 -4.35
N ASN A 160 30.23 4.24 -5.22
CA ASN A 160 29.98 3.63 -6.53
C ASN A 160 29.49 2.17 -6.40
N SER A 161 28.74 1.86 -5.32
CA SER A 161 28.29 0.51 -5.00
C SER A 161 27.36 -0.07 -6.06
N CYS A 162 26.71 0.78 -6.87
CA CYS A 162 25.81 0.33 -7.93
C CYS A 162 26.54 -0.46 -9.04
N ASN A 163 27.88 -0.42 -9.11
CA ASN A 163 28.63 -1.33 -9.97
C ASN A 163 28.45 -2.82 -9.61
N TRP A 164 27.88 -3.12 -8.44
CA TRP A 164 27.54 -4.48 -8.05
C TRP A 164 26.27 -4.99 -8.75
N LEU A 165 25.43 -4.10 -9.32
CA LEU A 165 24.26 -4.51 -10.13
C LEU A 165 24.67 -5.33 -11.35
N LYS A 166 25.90 -5.20 -11.87
CA LYS A 166 26.36 -6.01 -13.01
C LYS A 166 26.25 -7.52 -12.76
N TYR A 167 26.31 -7.95 -11.50
CA TYR A 167 26.18 -9.35 -11.10
C TYR A 167 24.72 -9.81 -10.93
N VAL A 168 23.77 -8.87 -10.92
CA VAL A 168 22.33 -9.15 -10.84
C VAL A 168 21.83 -9.48 -12.24
N THR A 169 21.56 -10.75 -12.50
CA THR A 169 20.98 -11.24 -13.76
C THR A 169 19.50 -11.54 -13.60
N ARG A 170 18.86 -12.14 -14.61
CA ARG A 170 17.44 -12.49 -14.54
C ARG A 170 17.15 -13.54 -13.46
N PHE A 171 18.08 -14.44 -13.17
CA PHE A 171 17.92 -15.47 -12.13
C PHE A 171 17.47 -14.93 -10.75
N PRO A 172 18.22 -14.04 -10.06
CA PRO A 172 17.76 -13.50 -8.77
C PRO A 172 16.50 -12.62 -8.91
N CYS A 173 16.33 -11.92 -10.04
CA CYS A 173 15.15 -11.09 -10.28
C CYS A 173 13.86 -11.91 -10.44
N ASP A 174 13.92 -13.02 -11.18
CA ASP A 174 12.79 -13.93 -11.41
C ASP A 174 12.36 -14.58 -10.07
N ILE A 175 13.31 -15.10 -9.29
CA ILE A 175 13.04 -15.69 -7.96
C ILE A 175 12.36 -14.66 -7.04
N PHE A 176 12.87 -13.43 -7.04
CA PHE A 176 12.31 -12.39 -6.19
C PHE A 176 10.94 -11.89 -6.65
N GLY A 177 10.73 -11.70 -7.96
CA GLY A 177 9.43 -11.37 -8.52
C GLY A 177 8.39 -12.45 -8.21
N PHE A 178 8.80 -13.72 -8.23
CA PHE A 178 7.94 -14.87 -7.93
C PHE A 178 7.59 -14.91 -6.43
N TYR A 179 8.57 -14.62 -5.57
CA TYR A 179 8.36 -14.42 -4.14
C TYR A 179 7.33 -13.32 -3.84
N VAL A 180 7.48 -12.15 -4.47
CA VAL A 180 6.54 -11.04 -4.30
C VAL A 180 5.14 -11.42 -4.79
N ALA A 181 5.00 -12.09 -5.93
CA ALA A 181 3.71 -12.56 -6.43
C ALA A 181 2.98 -13.47 -5.41
N PHE A 182 3.71 -14.39 -4.77
CA PHE A 182 3.17 -15.25 -3.72
C PHE A 182 2.77 -14.49 -2.45
N ILE A 183 3.54 -13.47 -2.04
CA ILE A 183 3.13 -12.60 -0.92
C ILE A 183 1.81 -11.90 -1.23
N TYR A 184 1.64 -11.38 -2.46
CA TYR A 184 0.39 -10.71 -2.85
C TYR A 184 -0.80 -11.66 -2.74
N LEU A 185 -0.67 -12.90 -3.22
CA LEU A 185 -1.70 -13.93 -3.09
C LEU A 185 -1.97 -14.28 -1.62
N GLN A 186 -0.92 -14.52 -0.83
CA GLN A 186 -1.03 -14.81 0.62
C GLN A 186 -1.74 -13.66 1.36
N LYS A 187 -1.39 -12.42 1.06
CA LYS A 187 -1.99 -11.23 1.70
C LYS A 187 -3.45 -11.05 1.31
N GLY A 188 -3.82 -11.31 0.05
CA GLY A 188 -5.22 -11.35 -0.35
C GLY A 188 -6.05 -12.34 0.48
N ILE A 189 -5.51 -13.53 0.77
CA ILE A 189 -6.15 -14.53 1.64
C ILE A 189 -6.22 -14.03 3.08
N GLN A 190 -5.11 -13.49 3.62
CA GLN A 190 -5.04 -13.01 5.01
C GLN A 190 -6.05 -11.88 5.29
N VAL A 191 -6.25 -10.97 4.33
CA VAL A 191 -7.27 -9.90 4.46
C VAL A 191 -8.68 -10.49 4.58
N LEU A 192 -8.96 -11.60 3.88
CA LEU A 192 -10.26 -12.27 3.98
C LEU A 192 -10.42 -13.05 5.29
N GLU A 193 -9.36 -13.67 5.80
CA GLU A 193 -9.37 -14.46 7.03
C GLU A 193 -9.64 -13.60 8.28
N ILE A 194 -9.16 -12.34 8.29
CA ILE A 194 -9.40 -11.39 9.40
C ILE A 194 -10.90 -11.15 9.66
N LEU A 195 -11.76 -11.33 8.66
CA LEU A 195 -13.21 -11.10 8.79
C LEU A 195 -13.95 -12.19 9.60
N GLY A 196 -13.28 -13.29 9.98
CA GLY A 196 -13.83 -14.34 10.86
C GLY A 196 -14.98 -15.16 10.25
N ASP A 197 -15.83 -15.74 11.10
CA ASP A 197 -16.95 -16.61 10.68
C ASP A 197 -18.31 -15.86 10.70
N GLY A 198 -18.95 -15.71 9.54
CA GLY A 198 -20.31 -15.14 9.47
C GLY A 198 -20.79 -14.79 8.05
N SER A 199 -22.00 -14.24 7.95
CA SER A 199 -22.55 -13.74 6.68
C SER A 199 -21.66 -12.70 5.97
N PRO A 200 -20.97 -11.76 6.67
CA PRO A 200 -20.04 -10.83 6.05
C PRO A 200 -18.83 -11.51 5.39
N PHE A 201 -18.36 -12.63 5.93
CA PHE A 201 -17.23 -13.38 5.40
C PHE A 201 -17.56 -14.00 4.04
N TYR A 202 -18.69 -14.71 3.92
CA TYR A 202 -19.13 -15.28 2.64
C TYR A 202 -19.36 -14.23 1.56
N LEU A 203 -19.96 -13.09 1.93
CA LEU A 203 -20.14 -11.97 1.01
C LEU A 203 -18.79 -11.38 0.58
N SER A 204 -17.83 -11.26 1.49
CA SER A 204 -16.48 -10.77 1.21
C SER A 204 -15.73 -11.68 0.24
N ILE A 205 -15.79 -13.00 0.45
CA ILE A 205 -15.19 -13.98 -0.48
C ILE A 205 -15.84 -13.86 -1.86
N MET A 206 -17.17 -13.81 -1.92
CA MET A 206 -17.89 -13.68 -3.20
C MET A 206 -17.44 -12.43 -3.95
N ILE A 207 -17.34 -11.28 -3.28
CA ILE A 207 -16.91 -10.02 -3.89
C ILE A 207 -15.45 -10.10 -4.34
N ALA A 208 -14.54 -10.62 -3.51
CA ALA A 208 -13.13 -10.75 -3.86
C ALA A 208 -12.93 -11.61 -5.12
N LEU A 209 -13.61 -12.74 -5.20
CA LEU A 209 -13.56 -13.63 -6.37
C LEU A 209 -14.22 -13.00 -7.60
N LEU A 210 -15.32 -12.26 -7.45
CA LEU A 210 -15.95 -11.55 -8.57
C LEU A 210 -15.06 -10.44 -9.12
N VAL A 211 -14.41 -9.66 -8.24
CA VAL A 211 -13.42 -8.65 -8.63
C VAL A 211 -12.29 -9.29 -9.41
N PHE A 212 -11.74 -10.41 -8.91
CA PHE A 212 -10.69 -11.16 -9.59
C PHE A 212 -11.13 -11.65 -10.98
N MET A 213 -12.28 -12.33 -11.08
CA MET A 213 -12.78 -12.90 -12.33
C MET A 213 -13.10 -11.82 -13.38
N VAL A 214 -13.74 -10.72 -12.98
CA VAL A 214 -14.07 -9.63 -13.91
C VAL A 214 -12.80 -8.90 -14.37
N ALA A 215 -11.87 -8.60 -13.46
CA ALA A 215 -10.61 -7.96 -13.82
C ALA A 215 -9.77 -8.85 -14.75
N TYR A 216 -9.73 -10.17 -14.49
CA TYR A 216 -9.07 -11.14 -15.35
C TYR A 216 -9.69 -11.17 -16.76
N VAL A 217 -11.02 -11.27 -16.86
CA VAL A 217 -11.72 -11.23 -18.15
C VAL A 217 -11.48 -9.92 -18.89
N CYS A 218 -11.44 -8.77 -18.20
CA CYS A 218 -11.11 -7.49 -18.83
C CYS A 218 -9.68 -7.48 -19.41
N GLY A 219 -8.71 -8.08 -18.72
CA GLY A 219 -7.34 -8.23 -19.22
C GLY A 219 -7.28 -9.08 -20.49
N GLU A 220 -7.87 -10.28 -20.46
CA GLU A 220 -7.92 -11.20 -21.59
C GLU A 220 -8.65 -10.61 -22.81
N LEU A 221 -9.79 -9.93 -22.58
CA LEU A 221 -10.51 -9.21 -23.64
C LEU A 221 -9.71 -8.03 -24.20
N GLY A 222 -8.79 -7.47 -23.42
CA GLY A 222 -7.85 -6.43 -23.81
C GLY A 222 -6.73 -6.94 -24.74
N GLU A 223 -6.45 -8.24 -24.78
CA GLU A 223 -5.49 -8.83 -25.71
C GLU A 223 -6.16 -9.49 -26.92
N SER A 224 -7.38 -9.98 -26.70
CA SER A 224 -8.18 -10.66 -27.70
C SER A 224 -8.51 -9.79 -28.94
N PRO A 225 -8.60 -10.39 -30.14
CA PRO A 225 -9.06 -9.71 -31.35
C PRO A 225 -10.58 -9.48 -31.41
N LEU A 226 -11.34 -9.86 -30.37
CA LEU A 226 -12.81 -9.79 -30.36
C LEU A 226 -13.38 -8.36 -30.46
N PHE A 227 -12.64 -7.33 -30.03
CA PHE A 227 -13.09 -5.93 -30.02
C PHE A 227 -12.27 -5.03 -30.95
N LYS A 228 -12.85 -3.87 -31.30
CA LYS A 228 -12.14 -2.80 -32.03
C LYS A 228 -11.00 -2.25 -31.19
N HIS A 229 -9.89 -1.86 -31.84
CA HIS A 229 -8.67 -1.33 -31.21
C HIS A 229 -8.90 -0.33 -30.05
N PRO A 230 -9.69 0.76 -30.19
CA PRO A 230 -9.86 1.73 -29.10
C PRO A 230 -10.57 1.15 -27.87
N VAL A 231 -11.56 0.27 -28.07
CA VAL A 231 -12.29 -0.39 -26.98
C VAL A 231 -11.37 -1.38 -26.26
N ARG A 232 -10.52 -2.09 -27.01
CA ARG A 232 -9.56 -3.03 -26.48
C ARG A 232 -8.51 -2.34 -25.59
N VAL A 233 -7.91 -1.25 -26.06
CA VAL A 233 -6.96 -0.45 -25.28
C VAL A 233 -7.64 0.10 -24.00
N PHE A 234 -8.87 0.59 -24.12
CA PHE A 234 -9.63 1.05 -22.94
C PHE A 234 -9.88 -0.07 -21.92
N LEU A 235 -10.27 -1.28 -22.37
CA LEU A 235 -10.47 -2.42 -21.47
C LEU A 235 -9.15 -2.89 -20.81
N LYS A 236 -8.06 -2.91 -21.57
CA LYS A 236 -6.73 -3.28 -21.07
C LYS A 236 -6.27 -2.31 -19.97
N ASP A 237 -6.41 -1.01 -20.21
CA ASP A 237 -5.85 0.02 -19.32
C ASP A 237 -6.77 0.34 -18.12
N TYR A 238 -8.10 0.34 -18.31
CA TYR A 238 -9.07 0.72 -17.27
C TYR A 238 -9.79 -0.47 -16.63
N GLY A 239 -9.53 -1.71 -17.07
CA GLY A 239 -10.23 -2.90 -16.60
C GLY A 239 -10.19 -3.06 -15.07
N THR A 240 -8.99 -3.01 -14.47
CA THR A 240 -8.82 -3.21 -13.03
C THR A 240 -9.42 -2.06 -12.20
N PRO A 241 -9.12 -0.76 -12.47
CA PRO A 241 -9.73 0.34 -11.70
C PRO A 241 -11.26 0.41 -11.84
N LEU A 242 -11.81 0.17 -13.03
CA LEU A 242 -13.25 0.18 -13.26
C LEU A 242 -13.94 -0.95 -12.48
N THR A 243 -13.32 -2.13 -12.43
CA THR A 243 -13.82 -3.27 -11.66
C THR A 243 -13.88 -2.95 -10.17
N VAL A 244 -12.84 -2.32 -9.62
CA VAL A 244 -12.81 -1.89 -8.20
C VAL A 244 -13.91 -0.87 -7.90
N ILE A 245 -14.09 0.15 -8.75
CA ILE A 245 -15.13 1.16 -8.59
C ILE A 245 -16.52 0.52 -8.67
N PHE A 246 -16.74 -0.34 -9.67
CA PHE A 246 -18.01 -1.03 -9.88
C PHE A 246 -18.38 -1.90 -8.67
N PHE A 247 -17.47 -2.75 -8.19
CA PHE A 247 -17.75 -3.64 -7.06
C PHE A 247 -17.82 -2.89 -5.72
N THR A 248 -17.12 -1.77 -5.58
CA THR A 248 -17.31 -0.86 -4.43
C THR A 248 -18.75 -0.32 -4.39
N GLY A 249 -19.27 0.12 -5.53
CA GLY A 249 -20.67 0.54 -5.66
C GLY A 249 -21.66 -0.63 -5.47
N PHE A 250 -21.34 -1.80 -6.00
CA PHE A 250 -22.18 -2.99 -5.99
C PHE A 250 -22.56 -3.44 -4.58
N VAL A 251 -21.64 -3.35 -3.62
CA VAL A 251 -21.90 -3.66 -2.19
C VAL A 251 -23.02 -2.80 -1.60
N HIS A 252 -23.16 -1.57 -2.07
CA HIS A 252 -24.13 -0.62 -1.55
C HIS A 252 -25.54 -0.79 -2.16
N ILE A 253 -25.70 -1.70 -3.13
CA ILE A 253 -26.96 -1.89 -3.87
C ILE A 253 -27.76 -3.09 -3.30
N GLY A 254 -29.04 -2.85 -3.00
CA GLY A 254 -30.03 -3.91 -2.72
C GLY A 254 -29.87 -4.63 -1.38
N ARG A 255 -30.20 -5.94 -1.35
CA ARG A 255 -30.20 -6.80 -0.15
C ARG A 255 -28.83 -6.98 0.51
N MET A 256 -27.74 -6.67 -0.19
CA MET A 256 -26.37 -6.76 0.34
C MET A 256 -26.04 -5.64 1.34
N ARG A 257 -26.78 -4.52 1.30
CA ARG A 257 -26.63 -3.40 2.26
C ARG A 257 -26.96 -3.81 3.71
N GLU A 258 -27.75 -4.87 3.89
CA GLU A 258 -28.10 -5.40 5.21
C GLU A 258 -26.91 -6.10 5.88
N VAL A 259 -25.91 -6.53 5.10
CA VAL A 259 -24.69 -7.16 5.58
C VAL A 259 -23.60 -6.10 5.65
N GLN A 260 -23.24 -5.69 6.86
CA GLN A 260 -22.15 -4.73 7.07
C GLN A 260 -20.82 -5.39 6.71
N LEU A 261 -20.17 -4.90 5.66
CA LEU A 261 -18.79 -5.24 5.33
C LEU A 261 -17.85 -4.28 6.04
N GLU A 262 -16.69 -4.79 6.46
CA GLU A 262 -15.62 -3.93 6.97
C GLU A 262 -15.03 -3.09 5.83
N THR A 263 -14.91 -1.79 6.08
CA THR A 263 -14.34 -0.82 5.16
C THR A 263 -13.01 -0.28 5.68
N LEU A 264 -12.32 0.55 4.89
CA LEU A 264 -11.05 1.15 5.29
C LEU A 264 -11.23 2.12 6.47
N PRO A 265 -10.50 1.98 7.59
CA PRO A 265 -10.54 2.96 8.67
C PRO A 265 -9.89 4.27 8.20
N THR A 266 -10.61 5.38 8.28
CA THR A 266 -10.09 6.70 7.89
C THR A 266 -10.03 7.64 9.10
N GLY A 267 -8.95 8.41 9.18
CA GLY A 267 -8.74 9.43 10.22
C GLY A 267 -9.20 10.83 9.77
N ALA A 268 -8.86 11.87 10.55
CA ALA A 268 -9.08 13.24 10.12
C ALA A 268 -8.16 13.62 8.93
N SER A 269 -8.67 14.38 7.97
CA SER A 269 -7.91 14.79 6.78
C SER A 269 -6.60 15.50 7.16
N PHE A 270 -5.48 15.04 6.58
CA PHE A 270 -4.12 15.57 6.79
C PHE A 270 -3.56 15.48 8.22
N PHE A 271 -4.25 14.79 9.14
CA PHE A 271 -3.73 14.52 10.48
C PHE A 271 -3.23 13.08 10.60
N PRO A 272 -2.22 12.83 11.45
CA PRO A 272 -1.81 11.48 11.78
C PRO A 272 -2.96 10.70 12.40
N THR A 273 -2.89 9.37 12.29
CA THR A 273 -3.95 8.46 12.74
C THR A 273 -4.11 8.47 14.26
N ARG A 274 -3.02 8.74 15.01
CA ARG A 274 -3.06 9.07 16.44
C ARG A 274 -2.94 10.58 16.64
N GLU A 275 -3.49 11.12 17.73
CA GLU A 275 -3.33 12.54 18.12
C GLU A 275 -1.85 12.87 18.43
N ARG A 276 -1.03 13.08 17.39
CA ARG A 276 0.39 13.43 17.49
C ARG A 276 0.78 14.46 16.43
N SER A 277 1.93 15.12 16.62
CA SER A 277 2.58 15.89 15.57
C SER A 277 3.15 14.98 14.49
N TRP A 278 3.19 15.46 13.25
CA TRP A 278 3.90 14.79 12.15
C TRP A 278 5.38 14.62 12.47
N PHE A 279 6.00 15.68 13.00
CA PHE A 279 7.38 15.61 13.44
C PHE A 279 7.51 14.78 14.72
N ILE A 280 8.34 13.74 14.70
CA ILE A 280 8.61 12.89 15.86
C ILE A 280 9.75 13.49 16.70
N HIS A 281 9.53 13.60 18.00
CA HIS A 281 10.60 13.86 18.97
C HIS A 281 11.53 12.65 19.08
N PHE A 282 12.57 12.61 18.24
CA PHE A 282 13.52 11.49 18.16
C PHE A 282 14.58 11.49 19.26
N TRP A 283 14.67 12.56 20.05
CA TRP A 283 15.67 12.74 21.12
C TRP A 283 15.25 12.14 22.47
N ASP A 284 13.98 11.75 22.64
CA ASP A 284 13.45 11.20 23.90
C ASP A 284 13.62 9.66 23.99
N ILE A 285 14.82 9.14 23.68
CA ILE A 285 15.13 7.69 23.70
C ILE A 285 16.47 7.43 24.41
N PRO A 286 16.60 6.34 25.19
CA PRO A 286 17.88 5.88 25.70
C PRO A 286 18.93 5.71 24.59
N VAL A 287 20.16 6.16 24.85
CA VAL A 287 21.27 6.05 23.88
C VAL A 287 21.54 4.60 23.46
N GLY A 288 21.26 3.62 24.33
CA GLY A 288 21.36 2.20 24.00
C GLY A 288 20.49 1.80 22.80
N ASP A 289 19.25 2.26 22.76
CA ASP A 289 18.29 1.91 21.70
C ASP A 289 18.68 2.57 20.36
N ILE A 290 19.34 3.73 20.40
CA ILE A 290 19.88 4.40 19.21
C ILE A 290 20.93 3.53 18.51
N PHE A 291 21.78 2.83 19.26
CA PHE A 291 22.77 1.91 18.71
C PHE A 291 22.15 0.57 18.28
N ILE A 292 21.12 0.10 18.99
CA ILE A 292 20.36 -1.11 18.60
C ILE A 292 19.64 -0.90 17.25
N ALA A 293 19.33 0.33 16.87
CA ALA A 293 18.75 0.64 15.55
C ALA A 293 19.70 0.38 14.37
N ILE A 294 21.02 0.32 14.56
CA ILE A 294 22.01 0.19 13.48
C ILE A 294 21.85 -1.11 12.67
N PRO A 295 21.78 -2.31 13.28
CA PRO A 295 21.51 -3.56 12.55
C PRO A 295 20.24 -3.50 11.69
N PHE A 296 19.15 -2.95 12.23
CA PHE A 296 17.89 -2.79 11.48
C PHE A 296 18.06 -1.82 10.31
N ALA A 297 18.81 -0.74 10.49
CA ALA A 297 19.12 0.21 9.42
C ALA A 297 19.97 -0.41 8.31
N ILE A 298 20.93 -1.28 8.64
CA ILE A 298 21.74 -2.02 7.65
C ILE A 298 20.83 -2.96 6.85
N LEU A 299 19.95 -3.72 7.51
CA LEU A 299 19.00 -4.62 6.86
C LEU A 299 18.05 -3.84 5.93
N LEU A 300 17.50 -2.73 6.41
CA LEU A 300 16.66 -1.83 5.60
C LEU A 300 17.41 -1.27 4.40
N THR A 301 18.68 -0.87 4.58
CA THR A 301 19.52 -0.34 3.50
C THR A 301 19.78 -1.39 2.44
N ILE A 302 20.08 -2.63 2.86
CA ILE A 302 20.27 -3.76 1.94
C ILE A 302 18.99 -4.03 1.15
N LEU A 303 17.84 -4.04 1.83
CA LEU A 303 16.55 -4.24 1.18
C LEU A 303 16.28 -3.16 0.14
N PHE A 304 16.47 -1.89 0.51
CA PHE A 304 16.15 -0.77 -0.36
C PHE A 304 17.11 -0.67 -1.54
N TYR A 305 18.38 -0.99 -1.30
CA TYR A 305 19.36 -1.16 -2.35
C TYR A 305 18.92 -2.24 -3.34
N PHE A 306 18.44 -3.40 -2.88
CA PHE A 306 18.03 -4.47 -3.79
C PHE A 306 16.72 -4.14 -4.51
N ASP A 307 15.65 -3.80 -3.78
CA ASP A 307 14.31 -3.55 -4.31
C ASP A 307 14.30 -2.42 -5.35
N HIS A 308 14.95 -1.30 -5.05
CA HIS A 308 14.98 -0.16 -5.97
C HIS A 308 15.74 -0.50 -7.25
N ASN A 309 16.88 -1.19 -7.13
CA ASN A 309 17.69 -1.57 -8.27
C ASN A 309 17.02 -2.63 -9.14
N VAL A 310 16.41 -3.64 -8.53
CA VAL A 310 15.67 -4.67 -9.26
C VAL A 310 14.42 -4.09 -9.92
N SER A 311 13.66 -3.24 -9.22
CA SER A 311 12.53 -2.52 -9.80
C SER A 311 12.95 -1.66 -11.00
N SER A 312 14.08 -0.94 -10.89
CA SER A 312 14.63 -0.17 -12.01
C SER A 312 15.08 -1.06 -13.17
N LEU A 313 15.72 -2.20 -12.92
CA LEU A 313 16.16 -3.13 -13.96
C LEU A 313 14.99 -3.79 -14.68
N ILE A 314 13.93 -4.18 -13.95
CA ILE A 314 12.72 -4.79 -14.53
C ILE A 314 11.96 -3.76 -15.36
N ALA A 315 11.84 -2.51 -14.89
CA ALA A 315 11.27 -1.41 -15.67
C ALA A 315 12.08 -1.09 -16.95
N GLN A 316 13.32 -1.54 -17.00
CA GLN A 316 14.26 -1.34 -18.11
C GLN A 316 14.61 -2.66 -18.80
N GLY A 317 13.71 -3.65 -18.69
CA GLY A 317 13.86 -4.95 -19.31
C GLY A 317 14.19 -4.83 -20.79
N THR A 318 14.96 -5.80 -21.32
CA THR A 318 15.34 -5.82 -22.75
C THR A 318 14.15 -5.88 -23.72
N GLU A 319 12.95 -6.21 -23.21
CA GLU A 319 11.69 -6.20 -23.93
C GLU A 319 11.15 -4.79 -24.21
N PHE A 320 11.62 -3.79 -23.46
CA PHE A 320 11.20 -2.40 -23.59
C PHE A 320 12.24 -1.57 -24.37
N PRO A 321 11.90 -1.06 -25.57
CA PRO A 321 12.80 -0.23 -26.36
C PRO A 321 12.91 1.20 -25.78
N LEU A 322 13.80 1.35 -24.80
CA LEU A 322 14.13 2.64 -24.15
C LEU A 322 15.14 3.45 -24.98
N ARG A 323 15.06 4.78 -24.89
CA ARG A 323 15.90 5.71 -25.69
C ARG A 323 16.82 6.59 -24.85
N LYS A 324 16.49 6.82 -23.57
CA LYS A 324 17.25 7.75 -22.71
C LYS A 324 18.09 6.96 -21.68
N PRO A 325 19.27 7.47 -21.29
CA PRO A 325 20.15 6.77 -20.36
C PRO A 325 19.58 6.72 -18.94
N ALA A 326 19.79 5.60 -18.26
CA ALA A 326 19.45 5.40 -16.86
C ALA A 326 20.50 6.01 -15.92
N GLY A 327 20.12 6.30 -14.67
CA GLY A 327 21.04 6.73 -13.61
C GLY A 327 20.71 6.05 -12.29
N PHE A 328 21.59 5.18 -11.81
CA PHE A 328 21.35 4.35 -10.61
C PHE A 328 21.93 4.97 -9.34
N HIS A 329 23.06 5.67 -9.42
CA HIS A 329 23.76 6.21 -8.24
C HIS A 329 23.01 7.40 -7.64
N TRP A 330 22.48 8.27 -8.51
CA TRP A 330 21.70 9.41 -8.07
C TRP A 330 20.37 8.99 -7.43
N ASP A 331 19.72 7.97 -7.97
CA ASP A 331 18.41 7.52 -7.48
C ASP A 331 18.54 6.86 -6.10
N ILE A 332 19.63 6.12 -5.83
CA ILE A 332 19.92 5.60 -4.47
C ILE A 332 20.21 6.73 -3.47
N PHE A 333 20.92 7.78 -3.89
CA PHE A 333 21.13 8.94 -3.04
C PHE A 333 19.79 9.63 -2.67
N LEU A 334 18.91 9.77 -3.66
CA LEU A 334 17.58 10.33 -3.48
C LEU A 334 16.70 9.46 -2.58
N LEU A 335 16.77 8.13 -2.74
CA LEU A 335 16.09 7.16 -1.88
C LEU A 335 16.54 7.26 -0.42
N GLY A 336 17.83 7.45 -0.18
CA GLY A 336 18.37 7.74 1.15
C GLY A 336 17.74 9.00 1.75
N LEU A 337 17.66 10.08 0.97
CA LEU A 337 17.06 11.34 1.41
C LEU A 337 15.57 11.17 1.76
N THR A 338 14.78 10.52 0.90
CA THR A 338 13.35 10.31 1.13
C THR A 338 13.09 9.41 2.34
N THR A 339 13.92 8.38 2.57
CA THR A 339 13.81 7.52 3.76
C THR A 339 14.13 8.25 5.06
N GLY A 340 15.17 9.08 5.07
CA GLY A 340 15.49 9.92 6.22
C GLY A 340 14.35 10.89 6.57
N VAL A 341 13.80 11.57 5.55
CA VAL A 341 12.66 12.50 5.73
C VAL A 341 11.40 11.76 6.18
N ALA A 342 11.09 10.59 5.60
CA ALA A 342 9.98 9.75 6.02
C ALA A 342 10.13 9.33 7.49
N GLY A 343 11.35 8.98 7.93
CA GLY A 343 11.64 8.67 9.33
C GLY A 343 11.35 9.83 10.29
N LEU A 344 11.76 11.05 9.94
CA LEU A 344 11.52 12.26 10.74
C LEU A 344 10.02 12.60 10.87
N LEU A 345 9.25 12.33 9.81
CA LEU A 345 7.80 12.55 9.76
C LEU A 345 6.99 11.38 10.32
N GLY A 346 7.64 10.30 10.75
CA GLY A 346 6.96 9.11 11.22
C GLY A 346 6.06 8.47 10.18
N LEU A 347 6.57 8.42 8.95
CA LEU A 347 5.96 7.78 7.81
C LEU A 347 6.64 6.43 7.57
N PRO A 348 5.92 5.45 7.01
CA PRO A 348 6.56 4.26 6.47
C PRO A 348 7.54 4.66 5.35
N PHE A 349 8.60 3.88 5.16
CA PHE A 349 9.64 4.19 4.20
C PHE A 349 9.20 3.85 2.76
N PRO A 350 9.19 4.82 1.82
CA PRO A 350 8.81 4.55 0.43
C PRO A 350 9.99 3.92 -0.35
N ASN A 351 9.75 2.85 -1.10
CA ASN A 351 10.73 2.17 -1.97
C ASN A 351 10.16 1.78 -3.35
N GLY A 352 11.01 1.27 -4.24
CA GLY A 352 10.60 0.90 -5.61
C GLY A 352 9.57 -0.24 -5.65
N LEU A 353 8.46 -0.03 -6.35
CA LEU A 353 7.38 -1.01 -6.49
C LEU A 353 7.68 -1.99 -7.62
N ILE A 354 7.96 -3.25 -7.29
CA ILE A 354 8.39 -4.27 -8.27
C ILE A 354 7.32 -4.64 -9.30
N PRO A 355 6.10 -5.07 -8.91
CA PRO A 355 5.10 -5.47 -9.91
C PRO A 355 4.56 -4.26 -10.69
N GLN A 356 4.51 -3.07 -10.10
CA GLN A 356 3.89 -1.91 -10.74
C GLN A 356 4.80 -1.21 -11.75
N ALA A 357 6.12 -1.28 -11.57
CA ALA A 357 7.08 -0.66 -12.49
C ALA A 357 7.03 -1.22 -13.94
N PRO A 358 6.96 -2.55 -14.18
CA PRO A 358 6.80 -3.08 -15.53
C PRO A 358 5.43 -2.74 -16.11
N PHE A 359 4.33 -2.84 -15.35
CA PHE A 359 3.00 -2.47 -15.85
C PHE A 359 2.90 -1.00 -16.22
N HIS A 360 3.53 -0.11 -15.44
CA HIS A 360 3.63 1.30 -15.77
C HIS A 360 4.37 1.50 -17.09
N THR A 361 5.50 0.82 -17.27
CA THR A 361 6.29 0.87 -18.51
C THR A 361 5.50 0.33 -19.70
N GLU A 362 4.77 -0.78 -19.51
CA GLU A 362 3.91 -1.39 -20.53
C GLU A 362 2.78 -0.46 -20.97
N SER A 363 2.12 0.23 -20.03
CA SER A 363 1.06 1.20 -20.36
C SER A 363 1.57 2.38 -21.20
N LEU A 364 2.87 2.68 -21.12
CA LEU A 364 3.56 3.72 -21.89
C LEU A 364 4.19 3.19 -23.19
N CYS A 365 4.09 1.88 -23.47
CA CYS A 365 4.62 1.28 -24.69
C CYS A 365 3.66 1.48 -25.86
N VAL A 366 4.21 1.99 -26.98
CA VAL A 366 3.48 2.07 -28.24
C VAL A 366 3.77 0.81 -29.06
N THR A 367 2.77 -0.07 -29.14
CA THR A 367 2.80 -1.28 -29.97
C THR A 367 2.37 -0.94 -31.40
N LYS A 368 3.19 -1.30 -32.40
CA LYS A 368 2.78 -1.30 -33.81
C LYS A 368 2.60 -2.74 -34.28
N ALA A 369 1.62 -2.97 -35.14
CA ALA A 369 1.46 -4.24 -35.82
C ALA A 369 2.47 -4.28 -36.98
N GLU A 370 3.54 -5.06 -36.82
CA GLU A 370 4.45 -5.38 -37.91
C GLU A 370 4.01 -6.71 -38.55
N VAL A 371 4.18 -6.81 -39.86
CA VAL A 371 3.94 -8.06 -40.59
C VAL A 371 5.23 -8.85 -40.51
N ASP A 372 5.20 -10.07 -39.98
CA ASP A 372 6.38 -10.94 -39.94
C ASP A 372 6.87 -11.21 -41.37
N THR A 373 8.03 -10.63 -41.72
CA THR A 373 8.74 -10.92 -42.96
C THR A 373 9.83 -11.97 -42.69
N ASP A 374 9.89 -13.02 -43.52
CA ASP A 374 11.00 -13.99 -43.46
C ASP A 374 12.34 -13.33 -43.87
N GLU A 375 13.49 -13.97 -43.57
CA GLU A 375 14.84 -13.51 -43.98
C GLU A 375 14.99 -13.25 -45.50
N SER A 376 14.04 -13.70 -46.31
CA SER A 376 13.95 -13.49 -47.77
C SER A 376 12.97 -12.37 -48.19
N GLY A 377 12.37 -11.64 -47.25
CA GLY A 377 11.47 -10.51 -47.53
C GLY A 377 10.04 -10.85 -47.93
N GLU A 378 9.59 -12.11 -47.79
CA GLU A 378 8.19 -12.47 -48.00
C GLU A 378 7.37 -12.38 -46.70
N SER A 379 6.22 -11.72 -46.79
CA SER A 379 5.27 -11.52 -45.68
C SER A 379 4.51 -12.80 -45.37
N LYS A 380 4.79 -13.42 -44.22
CA LYS A 380 3.82 -14.36 -43.63
C LYS A 380 2.68 -13.51 -43.08
N GLY A 381 1.44 -13.81 -43.45
CA GLY A 381 0.25 -13.04 -43.06
C GLY A 381 -0.08 -13.01 -41.55
N HIS A 382 0.90 -13.21 -40.67
CA HIS A 382 0.80 -13.02 -39.23
C HIS A 382 1.28 -11.62 -38.86
N TYR A 383 0.37 -10.83 -38.30
CA TYR A 383 0.69 -9.57 -37.66
C TYR A 383 1.21 -9.86 -36.25
N THR A 384 2.45 -9.51 -35.97
CA THR A 384 3.00 -9.52 -34.61
C THR A 384 3.00 -8.09 -34.07
N PHE A 385 2.42 -7.91 -32.88
CA PHE A 385 2.44 -6.61 -32.21
C PHE A 385 3.81 -6.45 -31.54
N LYS A 386 4.65 -5.59 -32.10
CA LYS A 386 5.98 -5.30 -31.54
C LYS A 386 5.98 -3.92 -30.90
N ALA A 387 6.52 -3.82 -29.69
CA ALA A 387 6.73 -2.54 -29.03
C ALA A 387 7.78 -1.74 -29.82
N THR A 388 7.45 -0.52 -30.24
CA THR A 388 8.35 0.33 -31.04
C THR A 388 9.19 1.26 -30.19
N HIS A 389 8.56 1.94 -29.24
CA HIS A 389 9.20 2.85 -28.30
C HIS A 389 8.32 3.04 -27.06
N VAL A 390 8.96 3.41 -25.94
CA VAL A 390 8.30 3.79 -24.70
C VAL A 390 8.30 5.30 -24.56
N VAL A 391 7.16 5.88 -24.18
CA VAL A 391 7.06 7.31 -23.84
C VAL A 391 7.65 7.52 -22.45
N GLU A 392 8.92 7.90 -22.38
CA GLU A 392 9.61 8.20 -21.12
C GLU A 392 9.24 9.59 -20.60
N GLN A 393 8.43 9.66 -19.53
CA GLN A 393 7.87 10.91 -18.98
C GLN A 393 7.92 10.97 -17.44
N ARG A 394 7.69 12.18 -16.88
CA ARG A 394 7.67 12.47 -15.43
C ARG A 394 6.29 12.78 -14.85
N VAL A 395 5.34 13.10 -15.72
CA VAL A 395 4.03 13.63 -15.33
C VAL A 395 3.15 12.56 -14.69
N SER A 396 3.24 11.29 -15.08
CA SER A 396 2.42 10.22 -14.51
C SER A 396 2.69 10.07 -13.01
N ASN A 397 3.96 9.97 -12.61
CA ASN A 397 4.34 9.82 -11.22
C ASN A 397 4.00 11.08 -10.41
N LEU A 398 4.22 12.27 -10.98
CA LEU A 398 3.84 13.51 -10.30
C LEU A 398 2.31 13.61 -10.14
N ALA A 399 1.55 13.33 -11.19
CA ALA A 399 0.09 13.35 -11.18
C ALA A 399 -0.47 12.30 -10.21
N GLN A 400 0.11 11.10 -10.15
CA GLN A 400 -0.21 10.08 -9.15
C GLN A 400 0.02 10.62 -7.73
N GLY A 401 1.17 11.24 -7.47
CA GLY A 401 1.46 11.87 -6.17
C GLY A 401 0.46 12.95 -5.80
N LEU A 402 0.10 13.83 -6.74
CA LEU A 402 -0.88 14.89 -6.53
C LEU A 402 -2.31 14.35 -6.36
N LEU A 403 -2.69 13.31 -7.11
CA LEU A 403 -3.99 12.64 -6.97
C LEU A 403 -4.09 11.94 -5.61
N THR A 404 -3.02 11.28 -5.16
CA THR A 404 -2.93 10.64 -3.84
C THR A 404 -2.98 11.69 -2.72
N LEU A 405 -2.40 12.87 -2.92
CA LEU A 405 -2.58 13.99 -1.98
C LEU A 405 -4.04 14.49 -1.99
N GLY A 406 -4.67 14.51 -3.16
CA GLY A 406 -6.10 14.81 -3.33
C GLY A 406 -7.00 13.83 -2.59
N THR A 407 -6.67 12.53 -2.56
CA THR A 407 -7.47 11.53 -1.81
C THR A 407 -7.43 11.73 -0.30
N MET A 408 -6.42 12.43 0.23
CA MET A 408 -6.36 12.82 1.64
C MET A 408 -7.31 13.98 1.99
N SER A 409 -7.88 14.67 1.00
CA SER A 409 -8.89 15.71 1.23
C SER A 409 -10.21 15.11 1.71
N GLY A 410 -10.91 15.83 2.60
CA GLY A 410 -12.16 15.39 3.22
C GLY A 410 -13.17 14.68 2.31
N PRO A 411 -13.57 15.26 1.16
CA PRO A 411 -14.60 14.64 0.31
C PRO A 411 -14.15 13.32 -0.33
N LEU A 412 -12.88 13.20 -0.75
CA LEU A 412 -12.35 11.96 -1.33
C LEU A 412 -12.06 10.90 -0.28
N LEU A 413 -11.69 11.31 0.94
CA LEU A 413 -11.48 10.41 2.06
C LEU A 413 -12.78 9.66 2.43
N VAL A 414 -13.93 10.33 2.34
CA VAL A 414 -15.25 9.69 2.51
C VAL A 414 -15.49 8.62 1.45
N VAL A 415 -15.12 8.90 0.19
CA VAL A 415 -15.23 7.91 -0.90
C VAL A 415 -14.31 6.73 -0.65
N LEU A 416 -13.09 6.97 -0.15
CA LEU A 416 -12.13 5.93 0.19
C LEU A 416 -12.66 5.02 1.31
N HIS A 417 -13.34 5.58 2.31
CA HIS A 417 -13.99 4.83 3.38
C HIS A 417 -15.15 3.95 2.88
N LEU A 418 -15.67 4.16 1.67
CA LEU A 418 -16.70 3.28 1.11
C LEU A 418 -16.11 2.00 0.51
N ILE A 419 -14.80 1.94 0.26
CA ILE A 419 -14.16 0.77 -0.34
C ILE A 419 -14.16 -0.38 0.69
N PRO A 420 -14.86 -1.49 0.42
CA PRO A 420 -14.82 -2.66 1.29
C PRO A 420 -13.46 -3.35 1.22
N GLN A 421 -13.00 -3.89 2.35
CA GLN A 421 -11.73 -4.63 2.40
C GLN A 421 -11.73 -5.84 1.46
N ALA A 422 -12.90 -6.45 1.25
CA ALA A 422 -13.12 -7.54 0.29
C ALA A 422 -12.72 -7.18 -1.16
N VAL A 423 -12.97 -5.94 -1.58
CA VAL A 423 -12.61 -5.49 -2.94
C VAL A 423 -11.10 -5.37 -3.08
N LEU A 424 -10.41 -4.92 -2.03
CA LEU A 424 -8.95 -4.84 -1.97
C LEU A 424 -8.31 -6.25 -1.96
N ALA A 425 -8.94 -7.23 -1.31
CA ALA A 425 -8.50 -8.62 -1.39
C ALA A 425 -8.59 -9.17 -2.83
N GLY A 426 -9.67 -8.87 -3.55
CA GLY A 426 -9.78 -9.21 -4.97
C GLY A 426 -8.71 -8.52 -5.84
N LEU A 427 -8.34 -7.29 -5.51
CA LEU A 427 -7.24 -6.58 -6.15
C LEU A 427 -5.89 -7.26 -5.91
N PHE A 428 -5.62 -7.74 -4.69
CA PHE A 428 -4.41 -8.51 -4.39
C PHE A 428 -4.32 -9.80 -5.23
N PHE A 429 -5.45 -10.48 -5.47
CA PHE A 429 -5.46 -11.67 -6.32
C PHE A 429 -5.11 -11.37 -7.78
N ILE A 430 -5.68 -10.32 -8.38
CA ILE A 430 -5.36 -9.99 -9.77
C ILE A 430 -3.91 -9.54 -9.92
N MET A 431 -3.40 -8.72 -9.00
CA MET A 431 -1.99 -8.30 -9.03
C MET A 431 -1.03 -9.46 -8.81
N GLY A 432 -1.35 -10.36 -7.87
CA GLY A 432 -0.56 -11.57 -7.62
C GLY A 432 -0.55 -12.52 -8.82
N TYR A 433 -1.70 -12.70 -9.48
CA TYR A 433 -1.81 -13.50 -10.70
C TYR A 433 -1.02 -12.91 -11.86
N GLN A 434 -1.20 -11.61 -12.15
CA GLN A 434 -0.48 -10.93 -13.24
C GLN A 434 1.05 -10.95 -13.01
N ALA A 435 1.49 -10.75 -11.76
CA ALA A 435 2.91 -10.86 -11.41
C ALA A 435 3.44 -12.30 -11.55
N LEU A 436 2.61 -13.32 -11.31
CA LEU A 436 2.97 -14.72 -11.50
C LEU A 436 3.06 -15.09 -12.99
N GLU A 437 2.13 -14.60 -13.80
CA GLU A 437 2.08 -14.84 -15.24
C GLU A 437 3.27 -14.21 -15.98
N ALA A 438 3.61 -12.96 -15.64
CA ALA A 438 4.74 -12.25 -16.22
C ALA A 438 6.12 -12.80 -15.78
N ASN A 439 6.17 -13.69 -14.80
CA ASN A 439 7.42 -14.17 -14.24
C ASN A 439 8.13 -15.21 -15.12
N GLY A 440 9.44 -15.07 -15.30
CA GLY A 440 10.27 -16.00 -16.07
C GLY A 440 10.21 -17.45 -15.58
N ILE A 441 10.09 -17.71 -14.26
CA ILE A 441 9.94 -19.06 -13.70
C ILE A 441 8.65 -19.71 -14.20
N THR A 442 7.54 -18.98 -14.18
CA THR A 442 6.23 -19.49 -14.64
C THR A 442 6.25 -19.78 -16.12
N VAL A 443 6.84 -18.90 -16.94
CA VAL A 443 7.00 -19.13 -18.39
C VAL A 443 7.85 -20.37 -18.66
N LYS A 444 8.94 -20.58 -17.91
CA LYS A 444 9.78 -21.79 -18.00
C LYS A 444 9.00 -23.06 -17.60
N ILE A 445 8.23 -23.01 -16.51
CA ILE A 445 7.37 -24.13 -16.07
C ILE A 445 6.29 -24.43 -17.12
N LEU A 446 5.61 -23.41 -17.63
CA LEU A 446 4.57 -23.57 -18.64
C LEU A 446 5.13 -24.14 -19.94
N PHE A 447 6.32 -23.70 -20.35
CA PHE A 447 7.05 -24.28 -21.49
C PHE A 447 7.39 -25.76 -21.27
N LEU A 448 7.82 -26.15 -20.06
CA LEU A 448 8.10 -27.54 -19.71
C LEU A 448 6.85 -28.43 -19.70
N CYS A 449 5.69 -27.87 -19.31
CA CYS A 449 4.41 -28.55 -19.29
C CYS A 449 3.70 -28.57 -20.65
N ARG A 450 4.04 -27.66 -21.57
CA ARG A 450 3.41 -27.55 -22.89
C ARG A 450 3.94 -28.62 -23.84
N ASP A 451 3.02 -29.20 -24.61
CA ASP A 451 3.37 -30.20 -25.63
C ASP A 451 4.23 -29.56 -26.74
N GLU A 452 5.19 -30.33 -27.25
CA GLU A 452 6.15 -29.90 -28.28
C GLU A 452 5.43 -29.49 -29.57
N ALA A 453 4.29 -30.15 -29.88
CA ALA A 453 3.47 -29.84 -31.03
C ALA A 453 2.77 -28.46 -30.96
N LEU A 454 2.63 -27.87 -29.77
CA LEU A 454 1.96 -26.59 -29.56
C LEU A 454 2.94 -25.42 -29.36
N THR A 455 4.25 -25.68 -29.43
CA THR A 455 5.28 -24.67 -29.16
C THR A 455 5.63 -23.91 -30.45
N PRO A 456 5.57 -22.56 -30.47
CA PRO A 456 5.90 -21.79 -31.66
C PRO A 456 7.36 -22.02 -32.10
N PRO A 457 7.64 -22.24 -33.39
CA PRO A 457 8.98 -22.58 -33.89
C PRO A 457 10.07 -21.50 -33.68
N GLY A 458 9.68 -20.27 -33.32
CA GLY A 458 10.58 -19.15 -33.00
C GLY A 458 10.90 -18.95 -31.51
N HIS A 459 10.43 -19.82 -30.61
CA HIS A 459 10.62 -19.61 -29.17
C HIS A 459 12.10 -19.77 -28.75
N PRO A 460 12.74 -18.79 -28.07
CA PRO A 460 14.17 -18.80 -27.78
C PRO A 460 14.64 -20.01 -26.96
N LEU A 461 13.75 -20.60 -26.14
CA LEU A 461 14.04 -21.80 -25.35
C LEU A 461 14.15 -23.10 -26.18
N LEU A 462 13.72 -23.11 -27.45
CA LEU A 462 13.90 -24.25 -28.36
C LEU A 462 15.37 -24.43 -28.79
N ARG A 463 16.22 -23.41 -28.62
CA ARG A 463 17.66 -23.51 -28.90
C ARG A 463 18.39 -24.43 -27.91
N ILE A 464 17.76 -24.78 -26.78
CA ILE A 464 18.37 -25.60 -25.73
C ILE A 464 18.13 -27.08 -26.03
N ARG A 465 19.21 -27.80 -26.33
CA ARG A 465 19.20 -29.21 -26.75
C ARG A 465 18.91 -30.20 -25.59
N ARG A 466 18.99 -29.76 -24.33
CA ARG A 466 18.81 -30.58 -23.11
C ARG A 466 17.65 -30.08 -22.23
N ARG A 467 16.45 -30.65 -22.40
CA ARG A 467 15.29 -30.36 -21.51
C ARG A 467 15.55 -30.67 -20.03
N GLY A 468 16.44 -31.63 -19.73
CA GLY A 468 16.84 -31.94 -18.35
C GLY A 468 17.63 -30.83 -17.65
N ALA A 469 18.37 -30.01 -18.41
CA ALA A 469 19.07 -28.85 -17.87
C ALA A 469 18.08 -27.75 -17.45
N LEU A 470 17.03 -27.53 -18.27
CA LEU A 470 15.97 -26.58 -17.94
C LEU A 470 15.19 -27.00 -16.67
N TRP A 471 14.89 -28.29 -16.51
CA TRP A 471 14.29 -28.82 -15.26
C TRP A 471 15.19 -28.60 -14.04
N ALA A 472 16.49 -28.87 -14.16
CA ALA A 472 17.44 -28.65 -13.08
C ALA A 472 17.55 -27.17 -12.71
N PHE A 473 17.55 -26.27 -13.69
CA PHE A 473 17.61 -24.83 -13.47
C PHE A 473 16.36 -24.31 -12.75
N VAL A 474 15.17 -24.66 -13.24
CA VAL A 474 13.90 -24.29 -12.60
C VAL A 474 13.79 -24.89 -11.19
N ALA A 475 14.29 -26.11 -10.97
CA ALA A 475 14.32 -26.72 -9.64
C ALA A 475 15.20 -25.92 -8.66
N VAL A 476 16.34 -25.39 -9.11
CA VAL A 476 17.19 -24.51 -8.29
C VAL A 476 16.50 -23.17 -8.01
N GLU A 477 15.82 -22.58 -9.00
CA GLU A 477 15.01 -21.36 -8.81
C GLU A 477 13.91 -21.59 -7.75
N LEU A 478 13.15 -22.68 -7.87
CA LEU A 478 12.09 -23.04 -6.92
C LEU A 478 12.62 -23.37 -5.53
N LEU A 479 13.81 -23.97 -5.42
CA LEU A 479 14.46 -24.22 -4.13
C LEU A 479 14.92 -22.91 -3.47
N GLY A 480 15.47 -21.98 -4.26
CA GLY A 480 15.81 -20.63 -3.81
C GLY A 480 14.57 -19.87 -3.31
N PHE A 481 13.50 -19.87 -4.11
CA PHE A 481 12.19 -19.33 -3.70
C PHE A 481 11.69 -20.00 -2.41
N GLY A 482 11.61 -21.32 -2.35
CA GLY A 482 11.11 -22.06 -1.19
C GLY A 482 11.90 -21.76 0.09
N ALA A 483 13.23 -21.64 0.00
CA ALA A 483 14.07 -21.25 1.12
C ALA A 483 13.76 -19.81 1.59
N THR A 484 13.68 -18.85 0.68
CA THR A 484 13.34 -17.46 1.03
C THR A 484 11.94 -17.34 1.63
N PHE A 485 10.95 -18.04 1.05
CA PHE A 485 9.58 -18.03 1.54
C PHE A 485 9.46 -18.67 2.93
N ALA A 486 10.11 -19.81 3.17
CA ALA A 486 10.09 -20.48 4.47
C ALA A 486 10.64 -19.60 5.61
N ILE A 487 11.74 -18.86 5.36
CA ILE A 487 12.34 -17.95 6.34
C ILE A 487 11.39 -16.80 6.68
N THR A 488 10.64 -16.29 5.70
CA THR A 488 9.72 -15.16 5.91
C THR A 488 8.53 -15.49 6.79
N GLN A 489 8.23 -16.78 7.00
CA GLN A 489 7.22 -17.23 7.95
C GLN A 489 7.76 -17.34 9.39
N THR A 490 9.03 -17.01 9.63
CA THR A 490 9.68 -17.06 10.95
C THR A 490 9.98 -15.66 11.48
N VAL A 491 10.34 -15.52 12.76
CA VAL A 491 10.81 -14.25 13.35
C VAL A 491 12.07 -13.73 12.65
N ALA A 492 12.84 -14.61 12.00
CA ALA A 492 13.99 -14.23 11.17
C ALA A 492 13.60 -13.56 9.84
N ALA A 493 12.31 -13.28 9.61
CA ALA A 493 11.81 -12.57 8.44
C ALA A 493 12.54 -11.24 8.20
N VAL A 494 12.96 -10.51 9.24
CA VAL A 494 13.75 -9.25 9.09
C VAL A 494 15.02 -9.46 8.24
N GLY A 495 15.59 -10.67 8.25
CA GLY A 495 16.80 -11.02 7.51
C GLY A 495 16.58 -11.47 6.05
N PHE A 496 15.34 -11.57 5.56
CA PHE A 496 15.06 -12.03 4.19
C PHE A 496 15.88 -11.33 3.07
N PRO A 497 16.20 -10.01 3.14
CA PRO A 497 16.95 -9.33 2.08
C PRO A 497 18.37 -9.88 1.91
N VAL A 498 18.99 -10.31 3.03
CA VAL A 498 20.34 -10.90 3.04
C VAL A 498 20.34 -12.23 2.29
N PHE A 499 19.26 -13.02 2.41
CA PHE A 499 19.14 -14.29 1.70
C PHE A 499 18.98 -14.08 0.19
N ILE A 500 18.21 -13.08 -0.21
CA ILE A 500 18.09 -12.75 -1.64
C ILE A 500 19.43 -12.29 -2.20
N LEU A 501 20.16 -11.43 -1.47
CA LEU A 501 21.53 -11.07 -1.85
C LEU A 501 22.46 -12.28 -1.93
N ALA A 502 22.29 -13.28 -1.06
CA ALA A 502 23.08 -14.51 -1.08
C ALA A 502 22.79 -15.39 -2.33
N LEU A 503 21.64 -15.22 -3.00
CA LEU A 503 21.35 -15.92 -4.26
C LEU A 503 22.25 -15.43 -5.41
N ILE A 504 22.75 -14.18 -5.36
CA ILE A 504 23.63 -13.60 -6.39
C ILE A 504 25.00 -14.33 -6.46
N PRO A 505 25.78 -14.47 -5.37
CA PRO A 505 27.03 -15.23 -5.39
C PRO A 505 26.79 -16.72 -5.59
N VAL A 506 25.68 -17.27 -5.09
CA VAL A 506 25.28 -18.66 -5.38
C VAL A 506 25.15 -18.85 -6.89
N ARG A 507 24.47 -17.95 -7.59
CA ARG A 507 24.41 -17.98 -9.07
C ARG A 507 25.79 -17.82 -9.70
N ALA A 508 26.61 -16.88 -9.22
CA ALA A 508 27.92 -16.63 -9.83
C ALA A 508 28.94 -17.78 -9.66
N LEU A 509 28.82 -18.58 -8.60
CA LEU A 509 29.78 -19.64 -8.26
C LEU A 509 29.27 -21.06 -8.53
N LEU A 510 27.98 -21.34 -8.29
CA LEU A 510 27.42 -22.70 -8.39
C LEU A 510 26.85 -22.99 -9.79
N LEU A 511 26.18 -22.05 -10.46
CA LEU A 511 25.56 -22.30 -11.76
C LEU A 511 26.57 -22.55 -12.90
N PRO A 512 27.72 -21.84 -13.01
CA PRO A 512 28.75 -22.14 -14.01
C PRO A 512 29.41 -23.51 -13.85
N CYS A 513 29.30 -24.13 -12.67
CA CYS A 513 29.83 -25.47 -12.44
C CYS A 513 28.93 -26.57 -13.03
N TRP A 514 27.64 -26.30 -13.26
CA TRP A 514 26.66 -27.31 -13.68
C TRP A 514 26.13 -27.09 -15.10
N PHE A 515 26.22 -25.88 -15.66
CA PHE A 515 25.65 -25.52 -16.96
C PHE A 515 26.72 -25.02 -17.95
N THR A 516 26.49 -25.25 -19.24
CA THR A 516 27.36 -24.69 -20.29
C THR A 516 27.13 -23.18 -20.45
N PRO A 517 28.14 -22.38 -20.88
CA PRO A 517 28.00 -20.94 -21.04
C PRO A 517 26.90 -20.52 -22.03
N GLU A 518 26.69 -21.30 -23.09
CA GLU A 518 25.64 -21.07 -24.09
C GLU A 518 24.23 -21.34 -23.55
N GLU A 519 24.06 -22.40 -22.74
CA GLU A 519 22.80 -22.69 -22.05
C GLU A 519 22.48 -21.62 -21.00
N LEU A 520 23.49 -21.16 -20.25
CA LEU A 520 23.33 -20.14 -19.23
C LEU A 520 23.01 -18.76 -19.85
N ALA A 521 23.61 -18.42 -20.99
CA ALA A 521 23.29 -17.17 -21.69
C ALA A 521 21.86 -17.14 -22.24
N ALA A 522 21.32 -18.30 -22.65
CA ALA A 522 19.93 -18.42 -23.11
C ALA A 522 18.91 -18.42 -21.94
N LEU A 523 19.28 -18.98 -20.78
CA LEU A 523 18.41 -19.08 -19.61
C LEU A 523 18.46 -17.85 -18.69
N ASP A 524 19.58 -17.14 -18.71
CA ASP A 524 19.91 -16.09 -17.74
C ASP A 524 20.64 -14.93 -18.44
N ALA A 525 19.93 -14.36 -19.43
CA ALA A 525 20.31 -13.14 -20.12
C ALA A 525 20.43 -11.95 -19.13
N PRO A 526 21.22 -10.91 -19.45
CA PRO A 526 21.23 -9.68 -18.66
C PRO A 526 19.81 -9.09 -18.55
N THR A 527 19.48 -8.58 -17.35
CA THR A 527 18.14 -8.12 -17.01
C THR A 527 17.73 -6.89 -17.82
N ALA A 528 18.68 -5.98 -18.07
CA ALA A 528 18.46 -4.76 -18.85
C ALA A 528 19.32 -4.74 -20.13
N SER A 529 18.96 -3.87 -21.08
CA SER A 529 19.70 -3.72 -22.34
C SER A 529 21.17 -3.33 -22.10
N PRO A 530 22.09 -3.69 -23.01
CA PRO A 530 23.50 -3.28 -22.91
C PRO A 530 23.68 -1.76 -22.77
N PHE A 531 22.81 -0.98 -23.43
CA PHE A 531 22.73 0.48 -23.32
C PHE A 531 22.44 0.95 -21.89
N THR A 532 21.47 0.32 -21.22
CA THR A 532 21.13 0.62 -19.83
C THR A 532 22.22 0.16 -18.85
N MET A 533 22.78 -1.03 -19.09
CA MET A 533 23.83 -1.60 -18.24
C MET A 533 25.14 -0.80 -18.30
N GLU A 534 25.38 0.02 -19.32
CA GLU A 534 26.52 0.94 -19.38
C GLU A 534 26.52 1.93 -18.20
N SER A 535 25.34 2.39 -17.75
CA SER A 535 25.20 3.26 -16.58
C SER A 535 25.44 2.55 -15.24
N ALA A 536 25.37 1.21 -15.22
CA ALA A 536 25.66 0.39 -14.04
C ALA A 536 27.07 -0.24 -14.06
N GLY A 537 27.95 0.18 -14.99
CA GLY A 537 29.32 -0.30 -15.09
C GLY A 537 29.54 -1.51 -16.01
N GLY A 538 28.57 -1.83 -16.88
CA GLY A 538 28.62 -2.88 -17.90
C GLY A 538 27.88 -4.16 -17.53
N SER A 539 27.77 -5.09 -18.49
CA SER A 539 27.12 -6.41 -18.30
C SER A 539 28.15 -7.48 -17.91
N TYR A 540 27.78 -8.38 -16.98
CA TYR A 540 28.62 -9.50 -16.58
C TYR A 540 28.61 -10.60 -17.65
N GLY A 541 29.78 -10.90 -18.23
CA GLY A 541 29.98 -11.99 -19.20
C GLY A 541 30.05 -11.57 -20.67
N GLY A 542 29.92 -10.28 -21.01
CA GLY A 542 30.11 -9.78 -22.37
C GLY A 542 31.60 -9.60 -22.73
N SER A 543 32.06 -10.20 -23.83
CA SER A 543 33.38 -9.95 -24.40
C SER A 543 33.46 -8.51 -24.93
N ALA A 544 34.62 -7.86 -24.78
CA ALA A 544 34.83 -6.47 -25.19
C ALA A 544 34.61 -6.23 -26.70
N ASP A 545 34.67 -7.28 -27.53
CA ASP A 545 34.45 -7.22 -28.98
C ASP A 545 32.95 -7.17 -29.37
N ASP A 546 32.04 -7.70 -28.55
CA ASP A 546 30.59 -7.66 -28.83
C ASP A 546 30.01 -6.26 -28.64
N ASN A 547 30.61 -5.45 -27.75
CA ASN A 547 30.22 -4.05 -27.55
C ASN A 547 30.56 -3.16 -28.75
N VAL A 548 31.61 -3.48 -29.53
CA VAL A 548 32.01 -2.70 -30.70
C VAL A 548 31.16 -3.04 -31.93
N ASN A 549 30.74 -4.30 -32.08
CA ASN A 549 29.86 -4.71 -33.17
C ASN A 549 28.41 -4.24 -32.96
N ALA A 550 27.90 -4.21 -31.72
CA ALA A 550 26.58 -3.64 -31.42
C ALA A 550 26.50 -2.12 -31.65
N LEU A 551 27.61 -1.39 -31.40
CA LEU A 551 27.73 0.05 -31.70
C LEU A 551 27.63 0.37 -33.21
N ASN A 552 27.97 -0.58 -34.08
CA ASN A 552 27.88 -0.41 -35.52
C ASN A 552 26.52 -0.81 -36.10
N SER A 553 25.81 -1.77 -35.50
CA SER A 553 24.44 -2.13 -35.93
C SER A 553 23.43 -1.04 -35.60
N ASP A 554 23.56 -0.38 -34.44
CA ASP A 554 22.63 0.68 -34.02
C ASP A 554 22.90 2.02 -34.74
N ARG A 555 24.13 2.26 -35.21
CA ARG A 555 24.44 3.41 -36.09
C ARG A 555 23.95 3.21 -37.52
N ALA A 556 23.90 1.97 -38.02
CA ALA A 556 23.36 1.67 -39.34
C ALA A 556 21.83 1.88 -39.41
N ALA A 557 21.11 1.65 -38.31
CA ALA A 557 19.67 1.94 -38.21
C ALA A 557 19.34 3.45 -38.11
N ALA A 558 20.35 4.30 -37.82
CA ALA A 558 20.19 5.74 -37.65
C ALA A 558 20.72 6.58 -38.82
N GLY A 559 21.13 5.96 -39.94
CA GLY A 559 21.70 6.68 -41.08
C GLY A 559 21.53 5.96 -42.41
N SER A 560 20.36 6.08 -43.03
CA SER A 560 20.17 5.76 -44.45
C SER A 560 19.30 6.83 -45.13
N GLY A 561 19.93 7.94 -45.48
CA GLY A 561 19.45 8.87 -46.50
C GLY A 561 20.65 9.24 -47.36
N SER A 562 20.89 8.50 -48.43
CA SER A 562 21.97 8.77 -49.37
C SER A 562 21.56 9.87 -50.34
N ASP A 563 22.27 10.99 -50.30
CA ASP A 563 22.23 12.06 -51.29
C ASP A 563 22.79 11.58 -52.64
N THR A 564 22.04 11.84 -53.72
CA THR A 564 22.58 11.85 -55.10
C THR A 564 22.15 13.13 -55.80
N ASP A 565 23.15 13.89 -56.23
CA ASP A 565 23.07 15.19 -56.92
C ASP A 565 22.49 15.14 -58.35
N GLY A 566 21.75 16.19 -58.75
CA GLY A 566 21.43 16.55 -60.15
C GLY A 566 20.31 17.62 -60.29
N PRO A 567 20.36 18.57 -61.25
CA PRO A 567 20.15 20.00 -60.94
C PRO A 567 18.82 20.65 -61.37
N ALA A 568 18.44 21.68 -60.58
CA ALA A 568 17.76 22.95 -60.89
C ALA A 568 16.64 23.05 -61.95
N ALA A 569 15.42 23.42 -61.52
CA ALA A 569 14.53 24.34 -62.25
C ALA A 569 13.48 24.99 -61.32
N ASN A 570 13.11 26.22 -61.68
CA ASN A 570 12.40 27.25 -60.93
C ASN A 570 10.90 27.02 -60.62
N THR A 571 10.41 27.90 -59.73
CA THR A 571 9.12 28.63 -59.70
C THR A 571 7.98 28.22 -58.74
N SER A 572 7.70 29.19 -57.85
CA SER A 572 6.40 29.67 -57.31
C SER A 572 5.57 28.81 -56.32
N GLY A 573 5.64 29.23 -55.05
CA GLY A 573 4.48 29.69 -54.26
C GLY A 573 3.50 28.66 -53.70
N CYS A 574 3.66 28.27 -52.43
CA CYS A 574 2.57 28.17 -51.44
C CYS A 574 3.17 27.91 -50.03
N GLU A 575 2.54 28.47 -49.00
CA GLU A 575 2.90 28.34 -47.57
C GLU A 575 3.02 26.88 -47.12
N LYS A 576 4.08 26.53 -46.37
CA LYS A 576 4.25 25.22 -45.73
C LYS A 576 3.67 25.24 -44.32
N THR A 577 2.46 24.72 -44.19
CA THR A 577 1.91 24.19 -42.94
C THR A 577 2.53 22.81 -42.70
N GLU A 578 3.15 22.58 -41.55
CA GLU A 578 3.74 21.29 -41.17
C GLU A 578 2.62 20.23 -41.01
N GLY A 579 2.65 19.22 -41.89
CA GLY A 579 1.67 18.13 -41.93
C GLY A 579 1.95 17.06 -40.87
N LYS A 580 0.93 16.73 -40.08
CA LYS A 580 0.89 15.59 -39.17
C LYS A 580 0.77 14.27 -39.93
N SER A 581 1.25 13.17 -39.33
CA SER A 581 1.24 11.84 -39.93
C SER A 581 -0.19 11.35 -40.25
N GLN A 582 -0.32 10.51 -41.27
CA GLN A 582 -1.62 9.95 -41.72
C GLN A 582 -2.33 9.06 -40.68
N GLU A 583 -1.66 8.67 -39.59
CA GLU A 583 -2.27 7.94 -38.46
C GLU A 583 -3.11 8.86 -37.57
N ASP A 584 -2.68 10.11 -37.34
CA ASP A 584 -3.41 11.10 -36.52
C ASP A 584 -4.76 11.51 -37.13
N LEU A 585 -4.87 11.45 -38.46
CA LEU A 585 -6.11 11.76 -39.20
C LEU A 585 -7.11 10.60 -39.13
N ALA A 586 -6.65 9.36 -39.02
CA ALA A 586 -7.50 8.19 -38.86
C ALA A 586 -8.12 8.09 -37.46
N GLU A 587 -7.44 8.60 -36.43
CA GLU A 587 -7.96 8.63 -35.05
C GLU A 587 -9.15 9.59 -34.84
N ARG A 588 -9.32 10.59 -35.72
CA ARG A 588 -10.40 11.58 -35.61
C ARG A 588 -11.67 11.25 -36.39
N GLY A 589 -11.71 10.13 -37.10
CA GLY A 589 -12.92 9.66 -37.80
C GLY A 589 -13.31 10.48 -39.04
N GLU A 590 -12.39 11.28 -39.60
CA GLU A 590 -12.60 12.01 -40.85
C GLU A 590 -11.75 11.39 -41.98
N GLY A 591 -12.16 10.21 -42.45
CA GLY A 591 -11.56 9.53 -43.59
C GLY A 591 -12.63 9.04 -44.57
N GLY A 592 -12.69 9.64 -45.76
CA GLY A 592 -13.72 9.35 -46.77
C GLY A 592 -13.68 7.93 -47.37
N PRO A 593 -14.78 7.46 -47.98
CA PRO A 593 -14.94 6.06 -48.36
C PRO A 593 -14.38 5.80 -49.76
N HIS A 594 -13.10 5.43 -49.85
CA HIS A 594 -12.56 4.85 -51.09
C HIS A 594 -11.53 3.76 -50.77
N SER A 595 -12.01 2.56 -50.49
CA SER A 595 -11.39 1.27 -50.87
C SER A 595 -12.15 0.13 -50.17
N ALA A 596 -13.40 -0.07 -50.57
CA ALA A 596 -14.15 -1.27 -50.25
C ALA A 596 -14.57 -1.90 -51.57
N ARG A 597 -13.70 -2.74 -52.15
CA ARG A 597 -14.10 -3.71 -53.17
C ARG A 597 -13.05 -4.81 -53.29
N ASN A 598 -13.55 -6.04 -53.18
CA ASN A 598 -12.95 -7.33 -53.52
C ASN A 598 -12.06 -7.97 -52.45
N LEU A 599 -12.65 -8.89 -51.67
CA LEU A 599 -12.49 -10.33 -51.93
C LEU A 599 -13.41 -11.09 -50.97
N GLU A 600 -14.35 -11.81 -51.56
CA GLU A 600 -15.35 -12.64 -50.90
C GLU A 600 -15.08 -14.11 -51.30
N VAL A 601 -15.42 -15.03 -50.38
CA VAL A 601 -15.65 -16.49 -50.56
C VAL A 601 -14.43 -17.43 -50.51
N GLU A 602 -14.37 -18.27 -49.45
CA GLU A 602 -14.60 -19.72 -49.61
C GLU A 602 -15.02 -20.39 -48.28
N GLN A 603 -16.26 -20.89 -48.27
CA GLN A 603 -16.78 -21.84 -47.28
C GLN A 603 -16.58 -23.26 -47.82
N ALA A 604 -16.06 -24.16 -46.99
CA ALA A 604 -16.23 -25.60 -47.17
C ALA A 604 -16.75 -26.21 -45.86
N GLY A 605 -17.94 -26.82 -45.94
CA GLY A 605 -18.62 -27.45 -44.81
C GLY A 605 -18.36 -28.95 -44.71
N VAL A 606 -18.60 -29.52 -43.53
CA VAL A 606 -18.86 -30.96 -43.35
C VAL A 606 -20.02 -31.18 -42.36
N SER A 607 -21.08 -31.74 -42.95
CA SER A 607 -22.20 -32.58 -42.48
C SER A 607 -22.57 -32.73 -41.00
N ARG A 608 -23.87 -32.51 -40.76
CA ARG A 608 -24.70 -32.99 -39.64
C ARG A 608 -24.81 -34.53 -39.59
N ARG A 609 -24.91 -35.07 -38.37
CA ARG A 609 -25.80 -36.20 -38.02
C ARG A 609 -26.45 -35.91 -36.67
N GLY A 610 -27.79 -35.93 -36.65
CA GLY A 610 -28.60 -35.73 -35.44
C GLY A 610 -28.94 -37.04 -34.74
N HIS A 611 -29.39 -36.89 -33.48
CA HIS A 611 -30.23 -37.74 -32.61
C HIS A 611 -30.03 -37.15 -31.19
N SER A 612 -30.93 -37.08 -30.23
CA SER A 612 -32.36 -37.32 -30.07
C SER A 612 -32.68 -36.74 -28.68
N ASN A 613 -33.90 -36.21 -28.50
CA ASN A 613 -34.46 -35.77 -27.23
C ASN A 613 -34.37 -36.84 -26.11
N ARG A 614 -34.11 -36.42 -24.87
CA ARG A 614 -34.78 -36.96 -23.67
C ARG A 614 -34.67 -36.02 -22.47
N ARG A 615 -35.83 -35.50 -22.05
CA ARG A 615 -36.10 -35.09 -20.65
C ARG A 615 -36.19 -36.34 -19.79
N ILE A 616 -35.58 -36.35 -18.60
CA ILE A 616 -36.07 -37.12 -17.46
C ILE A 616 -36.01 -36.26 -16.19
N THR A 617 -37.12 -36.35 -15.49
CA THR A 617 -37.62 -35.77 -14.24
C THR A 617 -36.72 -35.92 -13.02
N ALA A 618 -36.77 -34.92 -12.15
CA ALA A 618 -36.32 -34.96 -10.77
C ALA A 618 -37.44 -35.46 -9.83
N THR A 619 -37.07 -36.31 -8.88
CA THR A 619 -37.77 -36.53 -7.59
C THR A 619 -36.79 -37.14 -6.56
N PRO A 620 -37.07 -37.03 -5.25
CA PRO A 620 -36.05 -36.80 -4.23
C PRO A 620 -35.74 -38.05 -3.38
N CYS A 621 -34.63 -38.03 -2.65
CA CYS A 621 -34.41 -38.93 -1.54
C CYS A 621 -34.09 -38.14 -0.27
N LEU A 622 -34.89 -38.46 0.74
CA LEU A 622 -34.91 -37.92 2.09
C LEU A 622 -34.16 -38.89 3.03
N SER A 623 -33.65 -38.31 4.11
CA SER A 623 -33.24 -38.92 5.37
C SER A 623 -31.81 -39.48 5.46
N ILE A 624 -30.97 -38.81 6.26
CA ILE A 624 -30.67 -39.27 7.63
C ILE A 624 -30.85 -38.08 8.58
N ARG A 625 -31.55 -38.36 9.68
CA ARG A 625 -32.04 -37.48 10.73
C ARG A 625 -31.01 -37.29 11.85
N GLU A 626 -31.12 -36.13 12.50
CA GLU A 626 -31.12 -35.95 13.97
C GLU A 626 -29.90 -36.46 14.77
N ALA A 627 -28.96 -35.56 15.07
CA ALA A 627 -28.16 -35.61 16.30
C ALA A 627 -27.40 -34.29 16.59
N THR A 628 -28.06 -33.13 16.68
CA THR A 628 -27.42 -31.90 17.27
C THR A 628 -28.37 -30.74 17.59
N ALA A 629 -29.67 -30.97 17.78
CA ALA A 629 -30.66 -29.90 17.94
C ALA A 629 -31.20 -29.73 19.37
N ARG A 630 -30.37 -29.86 20.40
CA ARG A 630 -30.83 -29.74 21.82
C ARG A 630 -29.91 -29.00 22.80
N GLN A 631 -28.99 -28.14 22.34
CA GLN A 631 -28.18 -27.31 23.25
C GLN A 631 -28.24 -25.78 23.02
N ASP A 632 -28.93 -25.29 21.98
CA ASP A 632 -28.86 -23.87 21.53
C ASP A 632 -30.15 -23.04 21.77
N SER A 633 -31.00 -23.43 22.72
CA SER A 633 -32.31 -22.79 22.92
C SER A 633 -32.39 -21.82 24.11
N ILE A 634 -31.27 -21.32 24.65
CA ILE A 634 -31.30 -20.26 25.66
C ILE A 634 -30.33 -19.16 25.20
N ILE A 635 -30.86 -17.93 25.06
CA ILE A 635 -30.20 -16.70 24.58
C ILE A 635 -30.22 -16.50 23.04
N ARG A 636 -31.42 -16.35 22.46
CA ARG A 636 -31.62 -15.55 21.23
C ARG A 636 -32.37 -14.28 21.59
N LEU A 637 -31.66 -13.17 21.74
CA LEU A 637 -32.29 -11.85 21.81
C LEU A 637 -32.81 -11.46 20.41
N HIS A 638 -34.10 -11.17 20.35
CA HIS A 638 -34.86 -10.90 19.12
C HIS A 638 -34.45 -9.56 18.47
N PRO A 639 -34.33 -9.46 17.13
CA PRO A 639 -33.89 -8.24 16.41
C PRO A 639 -34.82 -7.01 16.54
N LYS A 640 -35.93 -7.11 17.28
CA LYS A 640 -36.76 -5.93 17.65
C LYS A 640 -36.20 -5.14 18.85
N VAL A 641 -35.24 -5.70 19.58
CA VAL A 641 -34.53 -5.02 20.67
C VAL A 641 -33.42 -4.08 20.15
N GLN A 642 -33.11 -4.14 18.84
CA GLN A 642 -31.93 -3.49 18.24
C GLN A 642 -32.09 -2.01 17.86
N SER A 643 -33.28 -1.39 18.01
CA SER A 643 -33.50 -0.02 17.50
C SER A 643 -34.38 0.89 18.38
N LEU A 644 -34.49 0.65 19.68
CA LEU A 644 -35.41 1.39 20.56
C LEU A 644 -34.75 2.00 21.81
N LEU A 645 -33.62 2.69 21.64
CA LEU A 645 -33.28 3.80 22.54
C LEU A 645 -33.85 5.07 21.91
N LYS A 646 -34.98 5.55 22.45
CA LYS A 646 -35.54 6.86 22.07
C LYS A 646 -34.44 7.90 22.25
N ARG A 647 -34.36 8.85 21.30
CA ARG A 647 -33.37 9.95 21.21
C ARG A 647 -33.14 10.72 22.52
N GLU A 648 -34.10 10.64 23.42
CA GLU A 648 -34.16 11.30 24.73
C GLU A 648 -33.49 10.53 25.89
N ALA A 649 -33.41 9.19 25.87
CA ALA A 649 -32.68 8.43 26.89
C ALA A 649 -31.15 8.53 26.74
N ALA A 650 -30.69 9.01 25.58
CA ALA A 650 -29.29 9.35 25.32
C ALA A 650 -28.91 10.75 25.84
N GLU A 651 -29.88 11.56 26.30
CA GLU A 651 -29.60 12.90 26.87
C GLU A 651 -28.94 12.80 28.25
N THR A 652 -29.13 11.69 28.99
CA THR A 652 -28.41 11.42 30.25
C THR A 652 -26.91 11.20 30.06
N GLU A 653 -26.51 10.68 28.90
CA GLU A 653 -25.10 10.56 28.51
C GLU A 653 -24.59 11.89 27.90
N GLY A 654 -25.44 12.58 27.14
CA GLY A 654 -25.07 13.81 26.43
C GLY A 654 -24.95 15.07 27.29
N SER A 655 -25.67 15.15 28.43
CA SER A 655 -25.66 16.31 29.34
C SER A 655 -25.52 15.88 30.79
N THR A 656 -24.41 16.28 31.41
CA THR A 656 -24.17 16.07 32.84
C THR A 656 -25.20 16.82 33.68
N ALA A 657 -25.62 18.02 33.26
CA ALA A 657 -26.64 18.79 33.96
C ALA A 657 -28.00 18.08 33.94
N TYR A 658 -28.41 17.49 32.80
CA TYR A 658 -29.64 16.70 32.71
C TYR A 658 -29.60 15.48 33.64
N ALA A 659 -28.51 14.71 33.59
CA ALA A 659 -28.36 13.51 34.42
C ALA A 659 -28.50 13.83 35.92
N LYS A 660 -27.89 14.92 36.37
CA LYS A 660 -27.92 15.34 37.78
C LYS A 660 -29.30 15.84 38.20
N ASN A 661 -29.99 16.59 37.34
CA ASN A 661 -31.38 17.00 37.59
C ASN A 661 -32.32 15.80 37.69
N PHE A 662 -32.13 14.80 36.82
CA PHE A 662 -32.87 13.55 36.87
C PHE A 662 -32.63 12.80 38.20
N MET A 663 -31.37 12.69 38.62
CA MET A 663 -31.03 12.05 39.90
C MET A 663 -31.70 12.75 41.08
N GLN A 664 -31.66 14.08 41.12
CA GLN A 664 -32.29 14.85 42.18
C GLN A 664 -33.82 14.72 42.18
N LYS A 665 -34.46 14.69 41.01
CA LYS A 665 -35.92 14.57 40.87
C LYS A 665 -36.47 13.24 41.35
N TYR A 666 -35.69 12.17 41.25
CA TYR A 666 -36.09 10.80 41.65
C TYR A 666 -35.39 10.32 42.93
N ASP A 667 -34.85 11.24 43.73
CA ASP A 667 -34.17 10.97 45.00
C ASP A 667 -33.02 9.94 44.89
N ILE A 668 -32.32 9.93 43.75
CA ILE A 668 -31.18 9.05 43.50
C ILE A 668 -29.92 9.70 44.10
N PRO A 669 -29.17 9.01 44.98
CA PRO A 669 -27.99 9.58 45.62
C PRO A 669 -26.92 10.00 44.61
N THR A 670 -26.52 11.27 44.63
CA THR A 670 -25.41 11.80 43.83
C THR A 670 -24.60 12.86 44.60
N ALA A 671 -23.58 13.43 43.97
CA ALA A 671 -22.81 14.56 44.50
C ALA A 671 -23.67 15.83 44.51
N ASN A 672 -23.48 16.69 45.52
CA ASN A 672 -24.07 18.02 45.49
C ASN A 672 -23.49 18.79 44.30
N TYR A 673 -24.33 19.39 43.47
CA TYR A 673 -23.91 20.02 42.23
C TYR A 673 -24.68 21.31 41.97
N GLN A 674 -24.09 22.20 41.18
CA GLN A 674 -24.77 23.35 40.60
C GLN A 674 -24.28 23.57 39.17
N ALA A 675 -25.21 23.80 38.25
CA ALA A 675 -24.93 24.05 36.85
C ALA A 675 -24.95 25.56 36.54
N PHE A 676 -24.01 26.01 35.71
CA PHE A 676 -23.84 27.41 35.34
C PHE A 676 -23.67 27.57 33.84
N THR A 677 -24.33 28.57 33.27
CA THR A 677 -24.16 29.01 31.87
C THR A 677 -23.38 30.32 31.76
N ASN A 678 -23.23 31.05 32.87
CA ASN A 678 -22.50 32.31 32.95
C ASN A 678 -21.24 32.16 33.82
N TYR A 679 -20.11 32.61 33.30
CA TYR A 679 -18.81 32.57 33.97
C TYR A 679 -18.80 33.35 35.28
N ASP A 680 -19.40 34.53 35.34
CA ASP A 680 -19.36 35.37 36.55
C ASP A 680 -20.10 34.72 37.72
N ASP A 681 -21.22 34.05 37.43
CA ASP A 681 -22.02 33.34 38.44
C ASP A 681 -21.29 32.08 38.92
N ALA A 682 -20.68 31.32 37.99
CA ALA A 682 -19.85 30.18 38.32
C ALA A 682 -18.63 30.57 39.18
N GLN A 683 -17.99 31.71 38.88
CA GLN A 683 -16.85 32.21 39.63
C GLN A 683 -17.27 32.68 41.04
N ARG A 684 -18.44 33.31 41.19
CA ARG A 684 -18.99 33.66 42.52
C ARG A 684 -19.27 32.41 43.34
N TYR A 685 -19.90 31.40 42.76
CA TYR A 685 -20.13 30.13 43.44
C TYR A 685 -18.83 29.45 43.86
N LEU A 686 -17.84 29.40 42.96
CA LEU A 686 -16.52 28.81 43.25
C LEU A 686 -15.77 29.53 44.38
N LYS A 687 -16.07 30.81 44.67
CA LYS A 687 -15.53 31.53 45.85
C LYS A 687 -16.21 31.15 47.16
N THR A 688 -17.44 30.64 47.12
CA THR A 688 -18.18 30.19 48.32
C THR A 688 -17.85 28.77 48.75
N VAL A 689 -17.21 27.99 47.88
CA VAL A 689 -16.82 26.60 48.13
C VAL A 689 -15.29 26.45 48.11
N ASP A 690 -14.77 25.42 48.78
CA ASP A 690 -13.34 25.07 48.73
C ASP A 690 -12.99 24.49 47.36
N GLY A 691 -12.23 25.25 46.57
CA GLY A 691 -11.84 24.86 45.21
C GLY A 691 -10.93 23.63 45.14
N ALA A 692 -10.39 23.13 46.26
CA ALA A 692 -9.66 21.86 46.32
C ALA A 692 -10.56 20.63 46.53
N ARG A 693 -11.85 20.83 46.79
CA ARG A 693 -12.83 19.76 47.07
C ARG A 693 -14.00 19.73 46.08
N VAL A 694 -13.79 20.30 44.89
CA VAL A 694 -14.80 20.34 43.82
C VAL A 694 -14.29 19.63 42.57
N VAL A 695 -15.22 19.15 41.77
CA VAL A 695 -14.99 18.62 40.43
C VAL A 695 -15.71 19.53 39.44
N ILE A 696 -14.99 19.98 38.41
CA ILE A 696 -15.54 20.83 37.36
C ILE A 696 -15.76 19.95 36.13
N LYS A 697 -17.01 19.82 35.70
CA LYS A 697 -17.43 19.04 34.53
C LYS A 697 -18.03 19.95 33.47
N VAL A 698 -17.63 19.77 32.21
CA VAL A 698 -18.29 20.44 31.09
C VAL A 698 -19.61 19.73 30.78
N ASP A 699 -20.63 20.51 30.40
CA ASP A 699 -21.94 19.98 30.06
C ASP A 699 -22.02 19.73 28.55
N GLY A 700 -21.68 18.49 28.15
CA GLY A 700 -21.65 18.06 26.76
C GLY A 700 -20.69 16.89 26.52
N LEU A 701 -20.74 16.32 25.31
CA LEU A 701 -19.82 15.27 24.87
C LEU A 701 -18.39 15.83 24.70
N ALA A 702 -17.54 15.62 25.70
CA ALA A 702 -16.17 16.11 25.75
C ALA A 702 -15.11 14.98 25.68
N ALA A 703 -15.37 13.96 24.84
CA ALA A 703 -14.44 12.86 24.49
C ALA A 703 -13.69 12.23 25.70
N GLY A 704 -14.36 12.11 26.85
CA GLY A 704 -13.75 11.55 28.08
C GLY A 704 -12.73 12.44 28.80
N LYS A 705 -12.45 13.66 28.30
CA LYS A 705 -11.50 14.64 28.89
C LYS A 705 -12.20 15.85 29.56
N GLY A 706 -13.52 15.80 29.70
CA GLY A 706 -14.36 16.90 30.19
C GLY A 706 -14.44 17.07 31.71
N VAL A 707 -13.70 16.29 32.50
CA VAL A 707 -13.72 16.29 33.97
C VAL A 707 -12.39 16.79 34.51
N ILE A 708 -12.40 17.87 35.29
CA ILE A 708 -11.21 18.46 35.90
C ILE A 708 -11.32 18.38 37.43
N LEU A 709 -10.30 17.80 38.07
CA LEU A 709 -10.15 17.75 39.53
C LEU A 709 -9.07 18.78 39.97
N PRO A 710 -9.45 20.02 40.29
CA PRO A 710 -8.53 21.02 40.79
C PRO A 710 -7.94 20.64 42.15
N THR A 711 -6.63 20.88 42.33
CA THR A 711 -5.90 20.64 43.60
C THR A 711 -5.82 21.88 44.49
N SER A 712 -6.32 23.03 44.03
CA SER A 712 -6.35 24.29 44.78
C SER A 712 -7.39 25.26 44.22
N GLN A 713 -7.79 26.25 45.01
CA GLN A 713 -8.69 27.33 44.58
C GLN A 713 -8.22 28.02 43.30
N ALA A 714 -6.92 28.31 43.20
CA ALA A 714 -6.33 28.98 42.04
C ALA A 714 -6.45 28.13 40.77
N LYS A 715 -6.19 26.82 40.88
CA LYS A 715 -6.35 25.88 39.76
C LYS A 715 -7.80 25.70 39.35
N ALA A 716 -8.73 25.73 40.31
CA ALA A 716 -10.17 25.66 40.02
C ALA A 716 -10.64 26.89 39.21
N GLN A 717 -10.18 28.09 39.60
CA GLN A 717 -10.49 29.32 38.86
C GLN A 717 -9.86 29.34 37.47
N GLN A 718 -8.62 28.87 37.35
CA GLN A 718 -7.96 28.73 36.05
C GLN A 718 -8.72 27.75 35.15
N ALA A 719 -9.09 26.58 35.66
CA ALA A 719 -9.84 25.58 34.91
C ALA A 719 -11.20 26.13 34.42
N LEU A 720 -11.91 26.86 35.28
CA LEU A 720 -13.18 27.49 34.92
C LEU A 720 -13.01 28.52 33.79
N ARG A 721 -11.94 29.33 33.84
CA ARG A 721 -11.60 30.29 32.78
C ARG A 721 -11.24 29.61 31.47
N GLU A 722 -10.40 28.57 31.51
CA GLU A 722 -10.01 27.79 30.33
C GLU A 722 -11.23 27.16 29.62
N ILE A 723 -12.21 26.71 30.40
CA ILE A 723 -13.43 26.09 29.88
C ILE A 723 -14.36 27.13 29.26
N MET A 724 -14.77 28.16 30.03
CA MET A 724 -15.88 29.04 29.64
C MET A 724 -15.42 30.27 28.84
N VAL A 725 -14.21 30.78 29.09
CA VAL A 725 -13.68 31.99 28.43
C VAL A 725 -12.80 31.60 27.25
N ASP A 726 -11.82 30.73 27.48
CA ASP A 726 -10.86 30.34 26.44
C ASP A 726 -11.43 29.26 25.49
N LYS A 727 -12.65 28.75 25.79
CA LYS A 727 -13.43 27.79 24.98
C LYS A 727 -12.62 26.56 24.53
N LYS A 728 -11.77 26.03 25.43
CA LYS A 728 -10.91 24.86 25.17
C LYS A 728 -11.67 23.63 24.67
N PHE A 729 -12.96 23.50 25.01
CA PHE A 729 -13.85 22.39 24.62
C PHE A 729 -14.93 22.80 23.59
N GLY A 730 -14.76 23.94 22.91
CA GLY A 730 -15.69 24.40 21.88
C GLY A 730 -17.13 24.59 22.40
N PRO A 731 -18.17 24.12 21.68
CA PRO A 731 -19.57 24.30 22.10
C PRO A 731 -19.94 23.56 23.40
N ALA A 732 -19.22 22.50 23.78
CA ALA A 732 -19.44 21.79 25.04
C ALA A 732 -19.00 22.59 26.29
N GLY A 733 -18.24 23.68 26.11
CA GLY A 733 -17.82 24.56 27.21
C GLY A 733 -18.79 25.71 27.53
N GLN A 734 -19.98 25.75 26.92
CA GLN A 734 -20.97 26.81 27.16
C GLN A 734 -21.64 26.71 28.54
N SER A 735 -21.80 25.49 29.04
CA SER A 735 -22.31 25.22 30.39
C SER A 735 -21.32 24.33 31.17
N VAL A 736 -21.25 24.57 32.47
CA VAL A 736 -20.35 23.87 33.39
C VAL A 736 -21.12 23.44 34.62
N VAL A 737 -20.87 22.22 35.09
CA VAL A 737 -21.36 21.69 36.34
C VAL A 737 -20.21 21.67 37.35
N ILE A 738 -20.41 22.33 38.50
CA ILE A 738 -19.48 22.27 39.63
C ILE A 738 -20.11 21.35 40.66
N GLU A 739 -19.44 20.25 41.01
CA GLU A 739 -19.92 19.26 41.97
C GLU A 739 -18.94 18.98 43.12
N GLU A 740 -19.45 18.47 44.24
CA GLU A 740 -18.66 17.98 45.37
C GLU A 740 -17.74 16.83 44.93
N CYS A 741 -16.45 16.90 45.27
CA CYS A 741 -15.52 15.79 45.04
C CYS A 741 -15.85 14.64 46.02
N LEU A 742 -16.46 13.59 45.50
CA LEU A 742 -16.69 12.36 46.26
C LEU A 742 -15.38 11.62 46.51
N GLN A 743 -15.26 10.99 47.67
CA GLN A 743 -14.13 10.15 48.06
C GLN A 743 -14.61 8.73 48.33
N GLY A 744 -13.96 7.76 47.70
CA GLY A 744 -14.33 6.35 47.79
C GLY A 744 -13.81 5.54 46.61
N ASP A 745 -14.07 4.23 46.65
CA ASP A 745 -13.78 3.33 45.55
C ASP A 745 -14.85 3.46 44.46
N GLU A 746 -14.41 3.70 43.23
CA GLU A 746 -15.30 3.79 42.09
C GLU A 746 -15.54 2.40 41.50
N ILE A 747 -16.80 2.06 41.31
CA ILE A 747 -17.27 0.82 40.71
C ILE A 747 -18.23 1.14 39.56
N SER A 748 -18.32 0.25 38.59
CA SER A 748 -19.28 0.30 37.51
C SER A 748 -20.24 -0.87 37.60
N LEU A 749 -21.51 -0.61 37.29
CA LEU A 749 -22.55 -1.62 37.22
C LEU A 749 -23.24 -1.55 35.87
N LEU A 750 -23.23 -2.68 35.15
CA LEU A 750 -23.91 -2.86 33.88
C LEU A 750 -25.26 -3.52 34.11
N THR A 751 -26.35 -2.84 33.76
CA THR A 751 -27.72 -3.35 33.96
C THR A 751 -28.44 -3.47 32.63
N PHE A 752 -28.87 -4.68 32.28
CA PHE A 752 -29.71 -4.95 31.11
C PHE A 752 -31.17 -4.75 31.45
N SER A 753 -31.94 -4.19 30.53
CA SER A 753 -33.38 -3.99 30.67
C SER A 753 -34.11 -4.22 29.35
N ASP A 754 -35.27 -4.87 29.43
CA ASP A 754 -36.21 -5.03 28.31
C ASP A 754 -37.28 -3.92 28.25
N GLY A 755 -37.13 -2.90 29.12
CA GLY A 755 -38.08 -1.80 29.32
C GLY A 755 -39.05 -2.02 30.49
N LYS A 756 -39.26 -3.28 30.93
CA LYS A 756 -40.18 -3.65 32.02
C LYS A 756 -39.49 -4.32 33.21
N THR A 757 -38.46 -5.08 32.96
CA THR A 757 -37.64 -5.81 33.93
C THR A 757 -36.17 -5.47 33.68
N PHE A 758 -35.34 -5.59 34.70
CA PHE A 758 -33.91 -5.36 34.59
C PHE A 758 -33.12 -6.45 35.31
N LYS A 759 -31.87 -6.66 34.88
CA LYS A 759 -30.92 -7.57 35.51
C LYS A 759 -29.51 -6.97 35.46
N SER A 760 -28.89 -6.84 36.64
CA SER A 760 -27.52 -6.32 36.77
C SER A 760 -26.49 -7.44 36.65
N LEU A 761 -25.37 -7.15 35.98
CA LEU A 761 -24.16 -7.97 36.01
C LEU A 761 -23.39 -7.75 37.33
N PRO A 762 -22.42 -8.62 37.68
CA PRO A 762 -21.52 -8.36 38.80
C PRO A 762 -20.83 -6.99 38.66
N PRO A 763 -20.62 -6.25 39.76
CA PRO A 763 -19.93 -4.97 39.72
C PRO A 763 -18.49 -5.17 39.26
N ALA A 764 -17.95 -4.16 38.60
CA ALA A 764 -16.61 -4.15 38.06
C ALA A 764 -15.91 -2.84 38.39
N GLN A 765 -14.58 -2.80 38.30
CA GLN A 765 -13.81 -1.58 38.53
C GLN A 765 -12.74 -1.42 37.45
N ASP A 766 -12.65 -0.21 36.93
CA ASP A 766 -11.66 0.14 35.91
C ASP A 766 -10.32 0.50 36.56
N HIS A 767 -9.22 0.01 35.96
CA HIS A 767 -7.87 0.43 36.30
C HIS A 767 -7.61 1.84 35.79
N LYS A 768 -7.93 2.86 36.60
CA LYS A 768 -7.82 4.26 36.17
C LYS A 768 -6.41 4.77 36.01
N ARG A 769 -5.42 4.29 36.77
CA ARG A 769 -4.04 4.79 36.73
C ARG A 769 -3.05 3.69 36.44
N ILE A 770 -2.05 4.02 35.63
CA ILE A 770 -0.93 3.11 35.33
C ILE A 770 0.00 3.03 36.56
N LEU A 771 0.71 1.92 36.74
CA LEU A 771 1.62 1.63 37.87
C LEU A 771 0.96 1.28 39.22
N ASP A 772 1.66 0.48 40.02
CA ASP A 772 1.23 0.04 41.36
C ASP A 772 0.95 1.19 42.32
N GLY A 773 -0.15 1.07 43.07
CA GLY A 773 -0.57 2.08 44.04
C GLY A 773 -1.11 3.37 43.43
N ASN A 774 -1.64 3.32 42.19
CA ASN A 774 -2.29 4.45 41.52
C ASN A 774 -1.37 5.68 41.32
N LYS A 775 -0.06 5.44 41.11
CA LYS A 775 0.98 6.48 41.04
C LYS A 775 1.23 7.05 39.64
N GLY A 776 0.75 6.42 38.58
CA GLY A 776 0.95 6.89 37.21
C GLY A 776 -0.22 7.72 36.64
N PRO A 777 -0.08 8.22 35.41
CA PRO A 777 -1.14 8.94 34.70
C PRO A 777 -2.41 8.10 34.48
N ASN A 778 -3.53 8.78 34.25
CA ASN A 778 -4.80 8.10 33.99
C ASN A 778 -4.73 7.32 32.67
N THR A 779 -5.14 6.06 32.67
CA THR A 779 -5.10 5.14 31.52
C THR A 779 -6.28 5.30 30.57
N GLY A 780 -7.35 6.01 30.98
CA GLY A 780 -8.59 6.05 30.20
C GLY A 780 -9.38 4.74 30.20
N GLY A 781 -9.16 3.84 31.17
CA GLY A 781 -9.96 2.61 31.32
C GLY A 781 -9.45 1.38 30.54
N MET A 782 -8.13 1.27 30.34
CA MET A 782 -7.49 0.17 29.58
C MET A 782 -7.63 -1.24 30.19
N GLY A 783 -8.31 -1.38 31.34
CA GLY A 783 -8.55 -2.69 31.95
C GLY A 783 -9.62 -2.61 33.02
N VAL A 784 -10.41 -3.67 33.14
CA VAL A 784 -11.49 -3.81 34.12
C VAL A 784 -11.33 -5.15 34.83
N TYR A 785 -11.63 -5.21 36.12
CA TYR A 785 -11.67 -6.47 36.85
C TYR A 785 -13.00 -6.67 37.58
N SER A 786 -13.42 -7.93 37.63
CA SER A 786 -14.63 -8.41 38.29
C SER A 786 -14.42 -9.90 38.62
N PRO A 787 -14.94 -10.42 39.75
CA PRO A 787 -15.71 -9.75 40.78
C PRO A 787 -14.86 -8.85 41.69
N LEU A 788 -15.51 -7.87 42.34
CA LEU A 788 -14.86 -6.99 43.31
C LEU A 788 -14.89 -7.61 44.71
N PRO A 789 -13.75 -8.03 45.30
CA PRO A 789 -13.73 -8.73 46.58
C PRO A 789 -14.13 -7.85 47.78
N PHE A 790 -14.11 -6.52 47.62
CA PHE A 790 -14.46 -5.56 48.67
C PHE A 790 -15.93 -5.12 48.64
N VAL A 791 -16.72 -5.52 47.62
CA VAL A 791 -18.15 -5.20 47.53
C VAL A 791 -18.97 -6.40 48.02
N THR A 792 -19.69 -6.24 49.12
CA THR A 792 -20.48 -7.35 49.70
C THR A 792 -21.81 -7.54 48.97
N PRO A 793 -22.41 -8.74 49.01
CA PRO A 793 -23.74 -8.99 48.44
C PRO A 793 -24.83 -8.04 48.97
N GLU A 794 -24.73 -7.62 50.22
CA GLU A 794 -25.64 -6.64 50.84
C GLU A 794 -25.51 -5.25 50.21
N GLN A 795 -24.27 -4.81 49.93
CA GLN A 795 -24.03 -3.55 49.23
C GLN A 795 -24.53 -3.59 47.78
N ILE A 796 -24.48 -4.75 47.12
CA ILE A 796 -25.07 -4.91 45.78
C ILE A 796 -26.60 -4.75 45.85
N GLN A 797 -27.26 -5.33 46.85
CA GLN A 797 -28.71 -5.13 47.06
C GLN A 797 -29.07 -3.69 47.41
N GLU A 798 -28.23 -3.00 48.19
CA GLU A 798 -28.40 -1.58 48.48
C GLU A 798 -28.31 -0.74 47.19
N ILE A 799 -27.30 -0.98 46.35
CA ILE A 799 -27.17 -0.33 45.04
C ILE A 799 -28.40 -0.60 44.16
N GLU A 800 -28.87 -1.84 44.10
CA GLU A 800 -30.03 -2.18 43.27
C GLU A 800 -31.30 -1.48 43.76
N SER A 801 -31.54 -1.41 45.07
CA SER A 801 -32.76 -0.83 45.65
C SER A 801 -32.76 0.70 45.69
N VAL A 802 -31.61 1.33 45.93
CA VAL A 802 -31.49 2.78 46.12
C VAL A 802 -31.13 3.51 44.83
N ILE A 803 -30.41 2.86 43.91
CA ILE A 803 -29.92 3.50 42.68
C ILE A 803 -30.64 2.93 41.46
N ILE A 804 -30.53 1.63 41.22
CA ILE A 804 -30.95 1.03 39.94
C ILE A 804 -32.47 1.02 39.79
N GLN A 805 -33.19 0.51 40.81
CA GLN A 805 -34.64 0.43 40.79
C GLN A 805 -35.30 1.82 40.65
N PRO A 806 -34.90 2.87 41.41
CA PRO A 806 -35.42 4.23 41.22
C PRO A 806 -35.09 4.81 39.85
N SER A 807 -33.89 4.54 39.31
CA SER A 807 -33.50 4.99 37.96
C SER A 807 -34.43 4.45 36.88
N PHE A 808 -34.65 3.13 36.85
CA PHE A 808 -35.54 2.51 35.86
C PHE A 808 -37.00 2.92 36.07
N ASN A 809 -37.45 3.14 37.32
CA ASN A 809 -38.77 3.67 37.61
C ASN A 809 -38.92 5.13 37.11
N GLY A 810 -37.90 5.96 37.30
CA GLY A 810 -37.86 7.34 36.80
C GLY A 810 -37.91 7.39 35.28
N PHE A 811 -37.09 6.60 34.59
CA PHE A 811 -37.12 6.50 33.14
C PHE A 811 -38.49 6.07 32.60
N ARG A 812 -39.18 5.15 33.28
CA ARG A 812 -40.55 4.76 32.93
C ARG A 812 -41.56 5.89 33.16
N ALA A 813 -41.45 6.61 34.28
CA ALA A 813 -42.33 7.72 34.62
C ALA A 813 -42.20 8.88 33.61
N GLU A 814 -41.02 9.10 33.02
CA GLU A 814 -40.82 10.09 31.96
C GLU A 814 -41.26 9.60 30.57
N GLY A 815 -41.84 8.40 30.43
CA GLY A 815 -42.24 7.82 29.15
C GLY A 815 -41.06 7.37 28.27
N ARG A 816 -39.89 7.19 28.88
CA ARG A 816 -38.59 6.90 28.27
C ARG A 816 -38.01 5.56 28.78
N PRO A 817 -38.74 4.43 28.70
CA PRO A 817 -38.20 3.16 29.19
C PRO A 817 -36.91 2.77 28.44
N ILE A 818 -35.87 2.40 29.19
CA ILE A 818 -34.60 1.93 28.61
C ILE A 818 -34.74 0.47 28.21
N THR A 819 -34.59 0.21 26.92
CA THR A 819 -34.48 -1.13 26.33
C THR A 819 -33.04 -1.29 25.83
N GLY A 820 -32.24 -2.12 26.48
CA GLY A 820 -30.80 -2.25 26.22
C GLY A 820 -29.98 -2.36 27.49
N MET A 821 -28.81 -1.71 27.52
CA MET A 821 -27.89 -1.73 28.66
C MET A 821 -27.66 -0.31 29.19
N LEU A 822 -27.79 -0.15 30.50
CA LEU A 822 -27.43 1.07 31.22
C LEU A 822 -26.13 0.81 31.98
N PHE A 823 -25.10 1.60 31.70
CA PHE A 823 -23.90 1.68 32.51
C PHE A 823 -24.12 2.73 33.60
N THR A 824 -23.86 2.34 34.86
CA THR A 824 -23.95 3.22 36.02
C THR A 824 -22.60 3.27 36.71
N GLY A 825 -21.97 4.45 36.72
CA GLY A 825 -20.76 4.70 37.50
C GLY A 825 -21.14 5.08 38.94
N ILE A 826 -20.64 4.35 39.92
CA ILE A 826 -21.00 4.49 41.33
C ILE A 826 -19.72 4.69 42.15
N MET A 827 -19.73 5.67 43.04
CA MET A 827 -18.69 5.83 44.04
C MET A 827 -19.16 5.28 45.39
N MET A 828 -18.40 4.34 45.94
CA MET A 828 -18.61 3.75 47.26
C MET A 828 -18.04 4.69 48.33
N THR A 829 -18.87 5.60 48.83
CA THR A 829 -18.46 6.56 49.87
C THR A 829 -18.71 6.02 51.27
N ALA A 830 -18.06 6.62 52.28
CA ALA A 830 -18.34 6.30 53.69
C ALA A 830 -19.81 6.56 54.13
N ARG A 831 -20.58 7.33 53.33
CA ARG A 831 -22.00 7.63 53.57
C ARG A 831 -22.96 6.78 52.72
N GLY A 832 -22.45 5.76 52.03
CA GLY A 832 -23.21 4.90 51.11
C GLY A 832 -22.88 5.13 49.62
N PRO A 833 -23.46 4.33 48.73
CA PRO A 833 -23.21 4.40 47.29
C PRO A 833 -23.82 5.67 46.67
N LYS A 834 -23.05 6.36 45.82
CA LYS A 834 -23.51 7.56 45.10
C LYS A 834 -23.22 7.45 43.61
N VAL A 835 -24.17 7.85 42.78
CA VAL A 835 -24.03 7.85 41.32
C VAL A 835 -23.16 9.00 40.86
N LEU A 836 -22.14 8.67 40.08
CA LEU A 836 -21.28 9.63 39.38
C LEU A 836 -21.87 10.04 38.04
N GLU A 837 -22.24 9.04 37.23
CA GLU A 837 -22.68 9.20 35.84
C GLU A 837 -23.52 8.01 35.35
N TYR A 838 -24.29 8.27 34.28
CA TYR A 838 -24.99 7.27 33.50
C TYR A 838 -24.48 7.30 32.07
N ASN A 839 -24.11 6.14 31.53
CA ASN A 839 -23.82 5.99 30.10
C ASN A 839 -24.83 5.02 29.51
N ALA A 840 -25.69 5.50 28.63
CA ALA A 840 -26.72 4.69 27.99
C ALA A 840 -26.15 4.16 26.66
N VAL A 841 -25.51 2.99 26.69
CA VAL A 841 -24.72 2.49 25.56
C VAL A 841 -25.56 2.38 24.28
N LYS A 842 -25.34 3.35 23.39
CA LYS A 842 -25.79 3.32 22.01
C LYS A 842 -24.80 2.51 21.18
N ARG A 843 -24.77 1.19 21.43
CA ARG A 843 -23.87 0.22 20.77
C ARG A 843 -22.48 0.83 20.47
N GLN A 844 -21.73 1.20 21.51
CA GLN A 844 -20.29 1.41 21.36
C GLN A 844 -19.71 0.05 21.02
N LYS A 845 -19.00 -0.07 19.88
CA LYS A 845 -18.35 -1.32 19.44
C LYS A 845 -17.42 -1.79 20.57
N CYS A 846 -17.85 -2.75 21.38
CA CYS A 846 -16.93 -3.59 22.15
C CYS A 846 -16.25 -4.50 21.12
N GLY A 847 -15.07 -4.09 20.66
CA GLY A 847 -14.10 -5.00 20.05
C GLY A 847 -13.42 -5.75 21.19
N TYR A 848 -13.84 -7.00 21.38
CA TYR A 848 -13.02 -8.03 22.00
C TYR A 848 -12.70 -9.06 20.93
#